data_AF-U7ML66-F1
#
_entry.id   AF-U7ML66-F1
#
_cell.length_a   1.000
_cell.length_b   1.000
_cell.length_c   1.000
_cell.angle_alpha   90.00
_cell.angle_beta   90.00
_cell.angle_gamma   90.00
#
_symmetry.space_group_name_H-M   'P 1'
#
loop_
_entity.id
_entity.type
_entity.pdbx_description
1 polymer ?
#
loop_
_entity_poly.entity_id
_entity_poly.type
_entity_poly.pdbx_seq_one_letter_code
_entity_poly.pdbx_strand_id
1 'polypeptide(L)'
;MAHPHSADWTPSPVRPKNPIALVFLAAVAVMTVLGPLLALILRVPWDRFTEIATKASTLEALGLSLYAAVLSTLITLALGIPLSLWLLQSRASGWFIRLLFVLPLAMPPVVAGLALTAAIGRRSYTSGILDALGINIAFTFNGVVASHVFITLPFIIVSADSALRQINQEIIDSALSIGMSYRRVIYHVILPTILPAVGTGAGLALARSLGEFGATLTFAGSLPGETRTLPLAIYLNREVDADIAYVQAALLIFIAIIVLCLSALPTVWKKRHKHRVSHNIGLDRQRLGELTGATTNPVGINVNGCHVEAGSTTAVVGANGAGKTTLMKAIAGRLGGAELDFFAASGHESVDKPRVIILTQNPALPPASTVLQAITMATRDTGRAEELLNAAGLSELKSVPVPALSGGQSRQVAIVRAIAASPEVLILDEPFAGLDSSIAAQWKAYFRSTSQQRTTLLVTHNGHDISSLSDYVMSVAAGKIVSYDKTTKLTSAPSTKFLATTLGLNALVARLSQNVGANALGSGSVQISCGQLSLTVGEKRIELSDEDLKANNGENLQVLATWLPSDAWLKKGEAKETTAEENCWVGTITDISVPHPTVCDITVCTHGEQVKITVSPLDASELGLELDDEITWGVSADKLAVTSLAAEEHKN
;
A
#
# COMPACT_ATOMS: atom_id res chain seq x y z
N MET A 1 -51.96 20.51 12.70
CA MET A 1 -51.81 19.07 12.97
C MET A 1 -50.42 18.66 12.48
N ALA A 2 -49.49 18.48 13.41
CA ALA A 2 -48.11 18.11 13.11
C ALA A 2 -48.04 16.59 12.87
N HIS A 3 -47.44 16.19 11.74
CA HIS A 3 -47.13 14.79 11.47
C HIS A 3 -46.10 14.30 12.51
N PRO A 4 -46.34 13.15 13.18
CA PRO A 4 -45.36 12.58 14.09
C PRO A 4 -44.14 12.14 13.28
N HIS A 5 -42.97 12.61 13.71
CA HIS A 5 -41.67 12.16 13.21
C HIS A 5 -41.64 10.62 13.18
N SER A 6 -41.60 10.09 11.96
CA SER A 6 -41.50 8.66 11.68
C SER A 6 -40.26 8.09 12.36
N ALA A 7 -40.48 6.97 13.04
CA ALA A 7 -39.49 6.15 13.73
C ALA A 7 -38.15 6.03 12.97
N ASP A 8 -37.07 6.13 13.74
CA ASP A 8 -35.68 5.92 13.32
C ASP A 8 -35.52 4.65 12.48
N TRP A 9 -35.49 4.79 11.16
CA TRP A 9 -35.11 3.72 10.26
C TRP A 9 -33.62 3.41 10.48
N THR A 10 -33.34 2.36 11.25
CA THR A 10 -31.99 1.83 11.45
C THR A 10 -31.83 0.55 10.62
N PRO A 11 -31.34 0.65 9.36
CA PRO A 11 -31.17 -0.52 8.53
C PRO A 11 -30.18 -1.50 9.18
N SER A 12 -30.64 -2.70 9.48
CA SER A 12 -29.78 -3.80 9.93
C SER A 12 -29.29 -4.60 8.72
N PRO A 13 -28.00 -4.97 8.64
CA PRO A 13 -27.50 -5.78 7.54
C PRO A 13 -28.19 -7.16 7.53
N VAL A 14 -28.67 -7.58 6.36
CA VAL A 14 -29.24 -8.93 6.15
C VAL A 14 -28.12 -9.95 6.33
N ARG A 15 -28.24 -10.81 7.35
CA ARG A 15 -27.27 -11.90 7.59
C ARG A 15 -27.73 -13.16 6.85
N PRO A 16 -26.90 -13.78 6.00
CA PRO A 16 -27.25 -15.04 5.37
C PRO A 16 -27.43 -16.14 6.44
N LYS A 17 -28.37 -17.06 6.23
CA LYS A 17 -28.58 -18.21 7.11
C LYS A 17 -27.52 -19.28 6.82
N ASN A 18 -26.85 -19.78 7.86
CA ASN A 18 -25.90 -20.88 7.72
C ASN A 18 -26.65 -22.19 7.38
N PRO A 19 -26.14 -23.03 6.48
CA PRO A 19 -26.75 -24.32 6.16
C PRO A 19 -26.70 -25.26 7.38
N ILE A 20 -27.76 -26.05 7.59
CA ILE A 20 -27.92 -26.92 8.77
C ILE A 20 -26.77 -27.93 8.90
N ALA A 21 -26.31 -28.49 7.78
CA ALA A 21 -25.18 -29.43 7.77
C ALA A 21 -23.89 -28.80 8.34
N LEU A 22 -23.64 -27.53 8.05
CA LEU A 22 -22.49 -26.80 8.59
C LEU A 22 -22.62 -26.59 10.11
N VAL A 23 -23.82 -26.24 10.58
CA VAL A 23 -24.10 -26.09 12.02
C VAL A 23 -23.92 -27.42 12.75
N PHE A 24 -24.38 -28.53 12.17
CA PHE A 24 -24.20 -29.86 12.73
C PHE A 24 -22.72 -30.26 12.83
N LEU A 25 -21.95 -30.13 11.75
CA LEU A 25 -20.51 -30.42 11.75
C LEU A 25 -19.74 -29.55 12.75
N ALA A 26 -20.10 -28.26 12.84
CA ALA A 26 -19.52 -27.36 13.84
C ALA A 26 -19.85 -27.81 15.27
N ALA A 27 -21.08 -28.25 15.54
CA ALA A 27 -21.48 -28.77 16.85
C ALA A 27 -20.72 -30.06 17.21
N VAL A 28 -20.53 -30.98 16.25
CA VAL A 28 -19.71 -32.18 16.43
C VAL A 28 -18.27 -31.80 16.80
N ALA A 29 -17.65 -30.88 16.06
CA ALA A 29 -16.30 -30.41 16.34
C ALA A 29 -16.17 -29.78 17.74
N VAL A 30 -17.13 -28.95 18.15
CA VAL A 30 -17.18 -28.37 19.50
C VAL A 30 -17.28 -29.46 20.57
N MET A 31 -18.14 -30.45 20.37
CA MET A 31 -18.30 -31.57 21.31
C MET A 31 -17.06 -32.45 21.41
N THR A 32 -16.33 -32.67 20.30
CA THR A 32 -15.07 -33.43 20.32
C THR A 32 -14.01 -32.75 21.19
N VAL A 33 -13.96 -31.42 21.21
CA VAL A 33 -12.99 -30.67 22.01
C VAL A 33 -13.46 -30.47 23.45
N LEU A 34 -14.70 -30.04 23.65
CA LEU A 34 -15.23 -29.69 24.98
C LEU A 34 -15.73 -30.90 25.78
N GLY A 35 -16.15 -31.97 25.11
CA GLY A 35 -16.69 -33.17 25.75
C GLY A 35 -15.73 -33.81 26.77
N PRO A 36 -14.45 -34.10 26.42
CA PRO A 36 -13.47 -34.63 27.36
C PRO A 36 -13.18 -33.69 28.54
N LEU A 37 -13.18 -32.37 28.32
CA LEU A 37 -12.98 -31.37 29.37
C LEU A 37 -14.14 -31.37 30.36
N LEU A 38 -15.37 -31.41 29.85
CA LEU A 38 -16.59 -31.53 30.68
C LEU A 38 -16.58 -32.85 31.48
N ALA A 39 -16.22 -33.97 30.85
CA ALA A 39 -16.11 -35.26 31.52
C ALA A 39 -15.05 -35.26 32.63
N LEU A 40 -13.92 -34.57 32.43
CA LEU A 40 -12.90 -34.39 33.46
C LEU A 40 -13.43 -33.58 34.64
N ILE A 41 -14.09 -32.44 34.38
CA ILE A 41 -14.71 -31.58 35.41
C ILE A 41 -15.71 -32.36 36.27
N LEU A 42 -16.50 -33.26 35.66
CA LEU A 42 -17.45 -34.12 36.36
C LEU A 42 -16.77 -35.17 37.25
N ARG A 43 -15.51 -35.55 36.97
CA ARG A 43 -14.73 -36.50 37.77
C ARG A 43 -13.92 -35.85 38.89
N VAL A 44 -13.85 -34.52 38.94
CA VAL A 44 -13.12 -33.82 40.01
C VAL A 44 -13.85 -34.01 41.35
N PRO A 45 -13.17 -34.47 42.41
CA PRO A 45 -13.73 -34.52 43.76
C PRO A 45 -13.76 -33.11 44.36
N TRP A 46 -14.86 -32.40 44.14
CA TRP A 46 -15.06 -31.00 44.55
C TRP A 46 -15.05 -30.80 46.07
N ASP A 47 -15.40 -31.84 46.83
CA ASP A 47 -15.35 -31.89 48.29
C ASP A 47 -13.92 -31.79 48.84
N ARG A 48 -12.96 -32.45 48.17
CA ARG A 48 -11.53 -32.45 48.55
C ARG A 48 -10.70 -31.41 47.78
N PHE A 49 -11.32 -30.63 46.90
CA PHE A 49 -10.63 -29.70 46.02
C PHE A 49 -9.73 -28.73 46.80
N THR A 50 -10.28 -28.04 47.81
CA THR A 50 -9.53 -27.03 48.58
C THR A 50 -8.38 -27.65 49.36
N GLU A 51 -8.56 -28.84 49.93
CA GLU A 51 -7.53 -29.59 50.64
C GLU A 51 -6.35 -29.93 49.69
N ILE A 52 -6.64 -30.49 48.52
CA ILE A 52 -5.61 -30.93 47.57
C ILE A 52 -4.95 -29.73 46.87
N ALA A 53 -5.72 -28.68 46.55
CA ALA A 53 -5.21 -27.47 45.90
C ALA A 53 -4.30 -26.65 46.81
N THR A 54 -4.56 -26.63 48.13
CA THR A 54 -3.74 -25.90 49.11
C THR A 54 -2.59 -26.74 49.69
N LYS A 55 -2.50 -28.02 49.33
CA LYS A 55 -1.39 -28.88 49.74
C LYS A 55 -0.04 -28.31 49.26
N ALA A 56 0.94 -28.28 50.15
CA ALA A 56 2.27 -27.68 49.87
C ALA A 56 2.91 -28.22 48.58
N SER A 57 2.85 -29.53 48.34
CA SER A 57 3.38 -30.15 47.12
C SER A 57 2.69 -29.70 45.83
N THR A 58 1.38 -29.40 45.89
CA THR A 58 0.61 -28.91 44.74
C THR A 58 0.95 -27.45 44.47
N LEU A 59 0.99 -26.61 45.52
CA LEU A 59 1.35 -25.21 45.41
C LEU A 59 2.80 -25.01 44.93
N GLU A 60 3.73 -25.85 45.41
CA GLU A 60 5.13 -25.84 44.99
C GLU A 60 5.27 -26.23 43.51
N ALA A 61 4.65 -27.33 43.08
CA ALA A 61 4.67 -27.74 41.67
C ALA A 61 3.97 -26.72 40.75
N LEU A 62 2.88 -26.11 41.21
CA LEU A 62 2.19 -25.04 40.51
C LEU A 62 3.07 -23.79 40.36
N GLY A 63 3.67 -23.33 41.47
CA GLY A 63 4.55 -22.17 41.49
C GLY A 63 5.75 -22.36 40.56
N LEU A 64 6.37 -23.54 40.60
CA LEU A 64 7.46 -23.92 39.70
C LEU A 64 7.01 -23.87 38.22
N SER A 65 5.81 -24.37 37.93
CA SER A 65 5.26 -24.38 36.56
C SER A 65 4.97 -22.99 36.05
N LEU A 66 4.34 -22.14 36.86
CA LEU A 66 4.01 -20.77 36.49
C LEU A 66 5.29 -19.95 36.31
N TYR A 67 6.27 -20.10 37.20
CA TYR A 67 7.54 -19.40 37.11
C TYR A 67 8.34 -19.84 35.88
N ALA A 68 8.45 -21.15 35.61
CA ALA A 68 9.07 -21.67 34.40
C ALA A 68 8.34 -21.18 33.14
N ALA A 69 7.01 -21.15 33.15
CA ALA A 69 6.20 -20.72 32.02
C ALA A 69 6.40 -19.23 31.70
N VAL A 70 6.35 -18.36 32.71
CA VAL A 70 6.58 -16.92 32.52
C VAL A 70 8.02 -16.65 32.07
N LEU A 71 9.01 -17.24 32.75
CA LEU A 71 10.42 -17.03 32.43
C LEU A 71 10.77 -17.53 31.02
N SER A 72 10.33 -18.73 30.65
CA SER A 72 10.54 -19.26 29.29
C SER A 72 9.84 -18.39 28.24
N THR A 73 8.63 -17.90 28.51
CA THR A 73 7.92 -16.99 27.58
C THR A 73 8.68 -15.68 27.39
N LEU A 74 9.18 -15.06 28.47
CA LEU A 74 10.00 -13.85 28.37
C LEU A 74 11.28 -14.07 27.54
N ILE A 75 11.97 -15.20 27.77
CA ILE A 75 13.17 -15.57 26.99
C ILE A 75 12.81 -15.79 25.52
N THR A 76 11.74 -16.52 25.22
CA THR A 76 11.30 -16.74 23.82
C THR A 76 10.87 -15.47 23.11
N LEU A 77 10.29 -14.50 23.82
CA LEU A 77 10.02 -13.17 23.25
C LEU A 77 11.33 -12.43 22.92
N ALA A 78 12.28 -12.44 23.85
CA ALA A 78 13.58 -11.79 23.68
C ALA A 78 14.40 -12.39 22.53
N LEU A 79 14.26 -13.70 22.27
CA LEU A 79 14.95 -14.39 21.17
C LEU A 79 14.15 -14.36 19.85
N GLY A 80 12.85 -14.62 19.92
CA GLY A 80 11.98 -14.82 18.77
C GLY A 80 11.68 -13.53 18.00
N ILE A 81 11.50 -12.40 18.68
CA ILE A 81 11.20 -11.12 18.01
C ILE A 81 12.42 -10.65 17.18
N PRO A 82 13.65 -10.53 17.72
CA PRO A 82 14.81 -10.13 16.93
C PRO A 82 15.10 -11.09 15.78
N LEU A 83 14.96 -12.39 16.00
CA LEU A 83 15.13 -13.41 14.95
C LEU A 83 14.11 -13.22 13.82
N SER A 84 12.85 -12.97 14.15
CA SER A 84 11.79 -12.71 13.15
C SER A 84 12.05 -11.42 12.36
N LEU A 85 12.53 -10.37 13.02
CA LEU A 85 12.93 -9.12 12.37
C LEU A 85 14.16 -9.29 11.46
N TRP A 86 15.11 -10.14 11.84
CA TRP A 86 16.26 -10.47 11.01
C TRP A 86 15.83 -11.27 9.76
N LEU A 87 14.95 -12.25 9.93
CA LEU A 87 14.39 -13.06 8.84
C LEU A 87 13.56 -12.26 7.83
N LEU A 88 13.11 -11.04 8.17
CA LEU A 88 12.45 -10.12 7.25
C LEU A 88 13.41 -9.64 6.14
N GLN A 89 14.71 -9.54 6.43
CA GLN A 89 15.72 -9.02 5.50
C GLN A 89 16.31 -10.11 4.59
N SER A 90 16.25 -11.38 5.00
CA SER A 90 16.88 -12.50 4.28
C SER A 90 15.95 -13.13 3.24
N ARG A 91 15.98 -12.65 1.98
CA ARG A 91 15.08 -13.14 0.91
C ARG A 91 15.37 -14.56 0.40
N ALA A 92 16.63 -14.98 0.26
CA ALA A 92 16.96 -16.26 -0.40
C ALA A 92 17.02 -17.48 0.54
N SER A 93 17.60 -17.36 1.74
CA SER A 93 17.78 -18.48 2.69
C SER A 93 16.75 -18.51 3.83
N GLY A 94 15.93 -17.48 3.95
CA GLY A 94 15.02 -17.31 5.09
C GLY A 94 13.97 -18.42 5.23
N TRP A 95 13.58 -19.09 4.14
CA TRP A 95 12.58 -20.15 4.18
C TRP A 95 13.10 -21.43 4.87
N PHE A 96 14.36 -21.80 4.64
CA PHE A 96 14.96 -22.99 5.24
C PHE A 96 15.15 -22.80 6.74
N ILE A 97 15.61 -21.61 7.14
CA ILE A 97 15.76 -21.25 8.55
C ILE A 97 14.41 -21.30 9.27
N ARG A 98 13.33 -20.81 8.64
CA ARG A 98 11.97 -20.90 9.21
C ARG A 98 11.53 -22.34 9.42
N LEU A 99 11.79 -23.23 8.46
CA LEU A 99 11.46 -24.65 8.58
C LEU A 99 12.18 -25.29 9.77
N LEU A 100 13.48 -24.98 9.95
CA LEU A 100 14.27 -25.48 11.07
C LEU A 100 13.71 -25.05 12.43
N PHE A 101 13.23 -23.82 12.54
CA PHE A 101 12.62 -23.32 13.79
C PHE A 101 11.19 -23.81 14.02
N VAL A 102 10.47 -24.28 13.00
CA VAL A 102 9.15 -24.92 13.17
C VAL A 102 9.27 -26.39 13.55
N LEU A 103 10.41 -27.02 13.25
CA LEU A 103 10.69 -28.44 13.50
C LEU A 103 10.35 -28.93 14.92
N PRO A 104 10.62 -28.18 16.02
CA PRO A 104 10.26 -28.61 17.37
C PRO A 104 8.76 -28.86 17.57
N LEU A 105 7.89 -28.23 16.77
CA LEU A 105 6.43 -28.46 16.83
C LEU A 105 6.02 -29.82 16.23
N ALA A 106 6.83 -30.38 15.34
CA ALA A 106 6.57 -31.68 14.72
C ALA A 106 7.24 -32.84 15.48
N MET A 107 8.24 -32.54 16.32
CA MET A 107 8.96 -33.54 17.09
C MET A 107 8.11 -34.04 18.27
N PRO A 108 8.11 -35.36 18.55
CA PRO A 108 7.62 -35.87 19.83
C PRO A 108 8.37 -35.20 20.99
N PRO A 109 7.70 -34.78 22.08
CA PRO A 109 8.36 -34.06 23.18
C PRO A 109 9.53 -34.83 23.82
N VAL A 110 9.45 -36.16 23.85
CA VAL A 110 10.55 -37.01 24.34
C VAL A 110 11.79 -36.90 23.46
N VAL A 111 11.60 -36.85 22.13
CA VAL A 111 12.71 -36.66 21.17
C VAL A 111 13.34 -35.28 21.36
N ALA A 112 12.53 -34.24 21.58
CA ALA A 112 13.02 -32.91 21.92
C ALA A 112 13.85 -32.91 23.21
N GLY A 113 13.39 -33.60 24.26
CA GLY A 113 14.14 -33.77 25.50
C GLY A 113 15.47 -34.49 25.31
N LEU A 114 15.50 -35.58 24.55
CA LEU A 114 16.75 -36.30 24.21
C LEU A 114 17.72 -35.43 23.40
N ALA A 115 17.22 -34.65 22.45
CA ALA A 115 18.03 -33.72 21.67
C ALA A 115 18.67 -32.65 22.55
N LEU A 116 17.93 -32.10 23.52
CA LEU A 116 18.48 -31.17 24.51
C LEU A 116 19.53 -31.84 25.41
N THR A 117 19.27 -33.06 25.90
CA THR A 117 20.27 -33.83 26.66
C THR A 117 21.55 -34.04 25.85
N ALA A 118 21.44 -34.34 24.56
CA ALA A 118 22.60 -34.52 23.68
C ALA A 118 23.36 -33.21 23.43
N ALA A 119 22.64 -32.08 23.32
CA ALA A 119 23.23 -30.78 23.01
C ALA A 119 23.88 -30.09 24.21
N ILE A 120 23.23 -30.12 25.38
CA ILE A 120 23.58 -29.33 26.57
C ILE A 120 23.59 -30.13 27.88
N GLY A 121 23.55 -31.47 27.80
CA GLY A 121 23.68 -32.35 28.97
C GLY A 121 25.12 -32.48 29.49
N ARG A 122 25.27 -33.17 30.64
CA ARG A 122 26.57 -33.37 31.33
C ARG A 122 27.64 -34.10 30.50
N ARG A 123 27.25 -34.83 29.44
CA ARG A 123 28.16 -35.55 28.51
C ARG A 123 28.07 -35.00 27.08
N SER A 124 27.63 -33.77 26.92
CA SER A 124 27.47 -33.14 25.60
C SER A 124 28.79 -32.61 25.06
N TYR A 125 28.84 -32.34 23.75
CA TYR A 125 29.98 -31.67 23.11
C TYR A 125 30.21 -30.24 23.64
N THR A 126 29.21 -29.63 24.28
CA THR A 126 29.30 -28.28 24.85
C THR A 126 29.64 -28.26 26.33
N SER A 127 29.74 -29.43 26.99
CA SER A 127 29.91 -29.52 28.44
C SER A 127 31.20 -28.86 28.93
N GLY A 128 32.31 -28.98 28.19
CA GLY A 128 33.59 -28.35 28.59
C GLY A 128 33.52 -26.83 28.71
N ILE A 129 32.70 -26.16 27.90
CA ILE A 129 32.50 -24.69 27.97
C ILE A 129 31.54 -24.35 29.12
N LEU A 130 30.48 -25.13 29.29
CA LEU A 130 29.49 -24.94 30.36
C LEU A 130 30.11 -25.16 31.75
N ASP A 131 30.94 -26.20 31.89
CA ASP A 131 31.65 -26.54 33.12
C ASP A 131 32.69 -25.46 33.46
N ALA A 132 33.39 -24.90 32.46
CA ALA A 132 34.31 -23.78 32.64
C ALA A 132 33.60 -22.49 33.11
N LEU A 133 32.32 -22.32 32.77
CA LEU A 133 31.47 -21.23 33.24
C LEU A 133 30.73 -21.56 34.54
N GLY A 134 30.84 -22.80 35.05
CA GLY A 134 30.14 -23.28 36.25
C GLY A 134 28.61 -23.42 36.07
N ILE A 135 28.11 -23.53 34.83
CA ILE A 135 26.68 -23.53 34.51
C ILE A 135 26.18 -24.98 34.32
N ASN A 136 25.42 -25.48 35.30
CA ASN A 136 24.76 -26.80 35.21
C ASN A 136 23.30 -26.68 34.77
N ILE A 137 23.00 -27.11 33.54
CA ILE A 137 21.65 -26.95 32.94
C ILE A 137 20.82 -28.24 33.04
N ALA A 138 21.40 -29.42 32.85
CA ALA A 138 20.67 -30.69 32.93
C ALA A 138 20.30 -31.06 34.37
N PHE A 139 19.08 -31.58 34.56
CA PHE A 139 18.52 -31.92 35.88
C PHE A 139 18.41 -30.75 36.87
N THR A 140 18.32 -29.51 36.38
CA THR A 140 18.11 -28.31 37.21
C THR A 140 16.88 -27.52 36.74
N PHE A 141 16.44 -26.55 37.54
CA PHE A 141 15.36 -25.64 37.13
C PHE A 141 15.67 -24.91 35.81
N ASN A 142 16.93 -24.55 35.57
CA ASN A 142 17.36 -23.96 34.30
C ASN A 142 17.11 -24.92 33.11
N GLY A 143 17.21 -26.22 33.34
CA GLY A 143 16.87 -27.25 32.35
C GLY A 143 15.38 -27.31 32.02
N VAL A 144 14.51 -27.09 33.01
CA VAL A 144 13.07 -26.94 32.79
C VAL A 144 12.81 -25.75 31.86
N VAL A 145 13.39 -24.59 32.18
CA VAL A 145 13.24 -23.36 31.39
C VAL A 145 13.78 -23.55 29.98
N ALA A 146 14.96 -24.15 29.81
CA ALA A 146 15.55 -24.41 28.49
C ALA A 146 14.66 -25.34 27.63
N SER A 147 14.08 -26.39 28.23
CA SER A 147 13.13 -27.29 27.55
C SER A 147 11.91 -26.54 27.05
N HIS A 148 11.36 -25.69 27.92
CA HIS A 148 10.18 -24.90 27.59
C HIS A 148 10.50 -23.91 26.47
N VAL A 149 11.63 -23.19 26.54
CA VAL A 149 12.10 -22.26 25.49
C VAL A 149 12.22 -22.97 24.13
N PHE A 150 12.84 -24.15 24.08
CA PHE A 150 12.99 -24.91 22.83
C PHE A 150 11.65 -25.24 22.16
N ILE A 151 10.64 -25.59 22.97
CA ILE A 151 9.31 -26.00 22.47
C ILE A 151 8.41 -24.80 22.16
N THR A 152 8.56 -23.70 22.88
CA THR A 152 7.65 -22.55 22.77
C THR A 152 8.16 -21.43 21.85
N LEU A 153 9.48 -21.38 21.58
CA LEU A 153 10.07 -20.43 20.62
C LEU A 153 9.39 -20.41 19.23
N PRO A 154 8.99 -21.55 18.63
CA PRO A 154 8.32 -21.57 17.33
C PRO A 154 7.00 -20.78 17.31
N PHE A 155 6.25 -20.72 18.43
CA PHE A 155 5.00 -19.97 18.49
C PHE A 155 5.22 -18.46 18.33
N ILE A 156 6.29 -17.93 18.93
CA ILE A 156 6.67 -16.51 18.78
C ILE A 156 7.14 -16.24 17.35
N ILE A 157 7.98 -17.12 16.79
CA ILE A 157 8.50 -16.94 15.44
C ILE A 157 7.36 -16.97 14.42
N VAL A 158 6.47 -17.97 14.46
CA VAL A 158 5.36 -18.10 13.50
C VAL A 158 4.40 -16.92 13.61
N SER A 159 4.04 -16.51 14.83
CA SER A 159 3.11 -15.39 15.03
C SER A 159 3.70 -14.04 14.59
N ALA A 160 4.94 -13.74 14.98
CA ALA A 160 5.64 -12.52 14.59
C ALA A 160 5.88 -12.49 13.07
N ASP A 161 6.36 -13.59 12.49
CA ASP A 161 6.64 -13.69 11.07
C ASP A 161 5.39 -13.55 10.19
N SER A 162 4.28 -14.20 10.58
CA SER A 162 2.99 -14.05 9.91
C SER A 162 2.50 -12.60 9.92
N ALA A 163 2.70 -11.87 11.02
CA ALA A 163 2.33 -10.46 11.12
C ALA A 163 3.26 -9.55 10.31
N LEU A 164 4.57 -9.80 10.34
CA LEU A 164 5.57 -9.04 9.58
C LEU A 164 5.32 -9.13 8.08
N ARG A 165 4.95 -10.32 7.57
CA ARG A 165 4.62 -10.53 6.15
C ARG A 165 3.38 -9.78 5.67
N GLN A 166 2.49 -9.36 6.56
CA GLN A 166 1.30 -8.59 6.22
C GLN A 166 1.57 -7.08 6.12
N ILE A 167 2.73 -6.60 6.57
CA ILE A 167 3.08 -5.19 6.50
C ILE A 167 3.37 -4.82 5.05
N ASN A 168 2.62 -3.85 4.51
CA ASN A 168 2.93 -3.29 3.19
C ASN A 168 4.31 -2.61 3.23
N GLN A 169 5.20 -3.00 2.31
CA GLN A 169 6.55 -2.45 2.19
C GLN A 169 6.53 -0.92 1.98
N GLU A 170 5.49 -0.39 1.34
CA GLU A 170 5.33 1.06 1.14
C GLU A 170 5.27 1.84 2.46
N ILE A 171 4.77 1.24 3.55
CA ILE A 171 4.71 1.88 4.88
C ILE A 171 6.13 2.08 5.41
N ILE A 172 6.99 1.07 5.25
CA ILE A 172 8.40 1.11 5.64
C ILE A 172 9.13 2.16 4.80
N ASP A 173 8.98 2.08 3.47
CA ASP A 173 9.65 2.98 2.54
C ASP A 173 9.21 4.44 2.74
N SER A 174 7.92 4.67 3.01
CA SER A 174 7.38 6.00 3.34
C SER A 174 7.95 6.54 4.64
N ALA A 175 8.09 5.70 5.68
CA ALA A 175 8.72 6.09 6.94
C ALA A 175 10.22 6.43 6.76
N LEU A 176 10.94 5.69 5.93
CA LEU A 176 12.35 5.99 5.62
C LEU A 176 12.49 7.31 4.84
N SER A 177 11.59 7.58 3.86
CA SER A 177 11.61 8.81 3.06
C SER A 177 11.38 10.09 3.87
N ILE A 178 10.64 10.05 4.97
CA ILE A 178 10.51 11.18 5.91
C ILE A 178 11.72 11.33 6.86
N GLY A 179 12.82 10.64 6.56
CA GLY A 179 14.08 10.71 7.31
C GLY A 179 14.08 9.92 8.61
N MET A 180 13.22 8.91 8.75
CA MET A 180 13.28 8.00 9.90
C MET A 180 14.43 7.00 9.72
N SER A 181 15.25 6.80 10.75
CA SER A 181 16.24 5.71 10.72
C SER A 181 15.55 4.35 10.81
N TYR A 182 16.13 3.31 10.21
CA TYR A 182 15.57 1.96 10.27
C TYR A 182 15.28 1.49 11.70
N ARG A 183 16.13 1.86 12.68
CA ARG A 183 15.88 1.61 14.10
C ARG A 183 14.57 2.23 14.59
N ARG A 184 14.31 3.50 14.26
CA ARG A 184 13.05 4.16 14.63
C ARG A 184 11.87 3.50 13.93
N VAL A 185 12.01 3.08 12.66
CA VAL A 185 10.95 2.34 11.94
C VAL A 185 10.60 1.05 12.67
N ILE A 186 11.59 0.29 13.17
CA ILE A 186 11.34 -0.90 13.99
C ILE A 186 10.49 -0.56 15.21
N TYR A 187 10.90 0.42 16.02
CA TYR A 187 10.24 0.69 17.31
C TYR A 187 8.92 1.45 17.20
N HIS A 188 8.75 2.32 16.20
CA HIS A 188 7.58 3.19 16.08
C HIS A 188 6.56 2.72 15.03
N VAL A 189 6.97 1.88 14.09
CA VAL A 189 6.09 1.40 13.00
C VAL A 189 5.92 -0.11 13.08
N ILE A 190 7.00 -0.89 13.00
CA ILE A 190 6.91 -2.35 12.85
C ILE A 190 6.46 -3.02 14.16
N LEU A 191 7.17 -2.79 15.26
CA LEU A 191 6.94 -3.46 16.54
C LEU A 191 5.52 -3.19 17.09
N PRO A 192 5.01 -1.95 17.12
CA PRO A 192 3.63 -1.68 17.54
C PRO A 192 2.59 -2.35 16.65
N THR A 193 2.89 -2.50 15.35
CA THR A 193 2.00 -3.15 14.38
C THR A 193 1.90 -4.65 14.62
N ILE A 194 3.02 -5.32 14.91
CA ILE A 194 3.02 -6.78 15.17
C ILE A 194 2.70 -7.14 16.62
N LEU A 195 2.74 -6.20 17.56
CA LEU A 195 2.57 -6.45 19.00
C LEU A 195 1.30 -7.25 19.35
N PRO A 196 0.12 -7.02 18.74
CA PRO A 196 -1.07 -7.83 19.03
C PRO A 196 -0.91 -9.30 18.61
N ALA A 197 -0.26 -9.55 17.47
CA ALA A 197 0.01 -10.91 17.00
C ALA A 197 1.07 -11.60 17.90
N VAL A 198 2.12 -10.87 18.28
CA VAL A 198 3.13 -11.34 19.23
C VAL A 198 2.50 -11.64 20.60
N GLY A 199 1.57 -10.81 21.08
CA GLY A 199 0.84 -11.04 22.33
C GLY A 199 -0.01 -12.31 22.29
N THR A 200 -0.66 -12.57 21.14
CA THR A 200 -1.39 -13.83 20.92
C THR A 200 -0.43 -15.02 20.90
N GLY A 201 0.71 -14.90 20.23
CA GLY A 201 1.77 -15.91 20.21
C GLY A 201 2.36 -16.18 21.61
N ALA A 202 2.55 -15.13 22.42
CA ALA A 202 3.00 -15.23 23.80
C ALA A 202 1.99 -15.96 24.69
N GLY A 203 0.70 -15.70 24.51
CA GLY A 203 -0.37 -16.44 25.19
C GLY A 203 -0.36 -17.92 24.87
N LEU A 204 -0.24 -18.27 23.59
CA LEU A 204 -0.12 -19.67 23.15
C LEU A 204 1.16 -20.33 23.66
N ALA A 205 2.29 -19.62 23.62
CA ALA A 205 3.57 -20.09 24.17
C ALA A 205 3.47 -20.36 25.68
N LEU A 206 2.88 -19.43 26.44
CA LEU A 206 2.69 -19.55 27.89
C LEU A 206 1.75 -20.73 28.22
N ALA A 207 0.63 -20.86 27.52
CA ALA A 207 -0.30 -21.98 27.68
C ALA A 207 0.36 -23.33 27.33
N ARG A 208 1.16 -23.38 26.25
CA ARG A 208 1.91 -24.58 25.87
C ARG A 208 2.99 -24.94 26.88
N SER A 209 3.65 -23.94 27.47
CA SER A 209 4.67 -24.08 28.50
C SER A 209 4.11 -24.68 29.80
N LEU A 210 2.91 -24.24 30.21
CA LEU A 210 2.21 -24.79 31.39
C LEU A 210 1.90 -26.29 31.25
N GLY A 211 1.63 -26.75 30.02
CA GLY A 211 1.33 -28.15 29.71
C GLY A 211 2.55 -28.98 29.33
N GLU A 212 3.78 -28.46 29.41
CA GLU A 212 4.96 -29.21 29.00
C GLU A 212 5.31 -30.33 30.00
N PHE A 213 5.52 -31.53 29.47
CA PHE A 213 5.75 -32.74 30.24
C PHE A 213 6.92 -33.56 29.69
N GLY A 214 6.86 -33.93 28.40
CA GLY A 214 7.75 -34.96 27.86
C GLY A 214 9.21 -34.51 27.72
N ALA A 215 9.46 -33.28 27.27
CA ALA A 215 10.83 -32.79 27.17
C ALA A 215 11.41 -32.52 28.56
N THR A 216 10.61 -31.92 29.44
CA THR A 216 10.99 -31.60 30.82
C THR A 216 11.34 -32.85 31.62
N LEU A 217 10.52 -33.91 31.55
CA LEU A 217 10.82 -35.17 32.22
C LEU A 217 12.14 -35.79 31.72
N THR A 218 12.35 -35.76 30.40
CA THR A 218 13.52 -36.41 29.77
C THR A 218 14.83 -35.65 30.02
N PHE A 219 14.80 -34.31 30.11
CA PHE A 219 15.99 -33.47 30.25
C PHE A 219 16.22 -32.94 31.67
N ALA A 220 15.17 -32.51 32.36
CA ALA A 220 15.23 -31.90 33.69
C ALA A 220 14.86 -32.87 34.83
N GLY A 221 14.28 -34.04 34.52
CA GLY A 221 13.87 -35.01 35.53
C GLY A 221 12.68 -34.56 36.37
N SER A 222 12.55 -35.13 37.59
CA SER A 222 11.34 -35.01 38.43
C SER A 222 11.63 -34.74 39.92
N LEU A 223 12.57 -33.85 40.22
CA LEU A 223 13.02 -33.54 41.58
C LEU A 223 11.98 -32.67 42.31
N PRO A 224 11.41 -33.11 43.46
CA PRO A 224 10.54 -32.26 44.27
C PRO A 224 11.23 -30.94 44.63
N GLY A 225 10.50 -29.84 44.57
CA GLY A 225 10.99 -28.49 44.89
C GLY A 225 11.97 -27.85 43.90
N GLU A 226 12.51 -28.61 42.94
CA GLU A 226 13.46 -28.07 41.96
C GLU A 226 12.99 -28.20 40.51
N THR A 227 12.54 -29.37 40.08
CA THR A 227 12.19 -29.64 38.66
C THR A 227 10.82 -30.27 38.47
N ARG A 228 10.13 -30.64 39.54
CA ARG A 228 8.79 -31.23 39.49
C ARG A 228 7.71 -30.19 39.18
N THR A 229 7.40 -30.04 37.89
CA THR A 229 6.27 -29.23 37.42
C THR A 229 4.92 -29.92 37.67
N LEU A 230 3.83 -29.18 37.56
CA LEU A 230 2.47 -29.64 37.80
C LEU A 230 2.04 -30.74 36.81
N PRO A 231 2.33 -30.67 35.49
CA PRO A 231 2.10 -31.80 34.58
C PRO A 231 2.77 -33.10 35.03
N LEU A 232 3.99 -33.00 35.57
CA LEU A 232 4.74 -34.15 36.06
C LEU A 232 4.17 -34.67 37.38
N ALA A 233 3.72 -33.78 38.26
CA ALA A 233 2.98 -34.15 39.47
C ALA A 233 1.67 -34.88 39.13
N ILE A 234 0.91 -34.41 38.12
CA ILE A 234 -0.32 -35.08 37.64
C ILE A 234 0.00 -36.50 37.15
N TYR A 235 1.06 -36.66 36.35
CA TYR A 235 1.48 -37.98 35.85
C TYR A 235 1.81 -38.94 36.99
N LEU A 236 2.64 -38.51 37.95
CA LEU A 236 3.04 -39.34 39.09
C LEU A 236 1.85 -39.66 40.00
N ASN A 237 0.99 -38.68 40.27
CA ASN A 237 -0.17 -38.89 41.12
C ASN A 237 -1.25 -39.73 40.44
N ARG A 238 -1.34 -39.78 39.10
CA ARG A 238 -2.27 -40.68 38.41
C ARG A 238 -2.03 -42.16 38.78
N GLU A 239 -0.78 -42.54 39.03
CA GLU A 239 -0.41 -43.90 39.44
C GLU A 239 -0.63 -44.15 40.95
N VAL A 240 -0.65 -43.10 41.76
CA VAL A 240 -0.73 -43.19 43.24
C VAL A 240 -2.14 -42.91 43.76
N ASP A 241 -2.72 -41.78 43.38
CA ASP A 241 -4.05 -41.30 43.79
C ASP A 241 -4.68 -40.49 42.65
N ALA A 242 -5.66 -41.10 41.98
CA ALA A 242 -6.35 -40.51 40.84
C ALA A 242 -7.12 -39.23 41.21
N ASP A 243 -7.61 -39.10 42.44
CA ASP A 243 -8.35 -37.92 42.90
C ASP A 243 -7.43 -36.69 42.95
N ILE A 244 -6.21 -36.87 43.46
CA ILE A 244 -5.19 -35.82 43.44
C ILE A 244 -4.86 -35.40 42.01
N ALA A 245 -4.70 -36.37 41.11
CA ALA A 245 -4.41 -36.12 39.71
C ALA A 245 -5.54 -35.34 39.01
N TYR A 246 -6.82 -35.67 39.26
CA TYR A 246 -7.96 -34.94 38.70
C TYR A 246 -8.03 -33.49 39.18
N VAL A 247 -7.83 -33.24 40.47
CA VAL A 247 -7.80 -31.86 41.02
C VAL A 247 -6.65 -31.06 40.42
N GLN A 248 -5.45 -31.63 40.35
CA GLN A 248 -4.28 -30.96 39.76
C GLN A 248 -4.47 -30.69 38.26
N ALA A 249 -5.08 -31.62 37.51
CA ALA A 249 -5.40 -31.43 36.10
C ALA A 249 -6.45 -30.32 35.90
N ALA A 250 -7.50 -30.29 36.71
CA ALA A 250 -8.52 -29.25 36.67
C ALA A 250 -7.93 -27.86 36.96
N LEU A 251 -7.03 -27.77 37.94
CA LEU A 251 -6.32 -26.53 38.29
C LEU A 251 -5.44 -26.04 37.12
N LEU A 252 -4.67 -26.94 36.50
CA LEU A 252 -3.83 -26.60 35.34
C LEU A 252 -4.67 -26.10 34.15
N ILE A 253 -5.78 -26.78 33.84
CA ILE A 253 -6.71 -26.38 32.77
C ILE A 253 -7.32 -25.01 33.05
N PHE A 254 -7.77 -24.78 34.29
CA PHE A 254 -8.35 -23.50 34.70
C PHE A 254 -7.36 -22.34 34.49
N ILE A 255 -6.10 -22.52 34.90
CA ILE A 255 -5.04 -21.53 34.71
C ILE A 255 -4.72 -21.32 33.24
N ALA A 256 -4.64 -22.41 32.45
CA ALA A 256 -4.42 -22.30 31.01
C ALA A 256 -5.54 -21.52 30.31
N ILE A 257 -6.80 -21.72 30.69
CA ILE A 257 -7.95 -20.94 30.17
C ILE A 257 -7.81 -19.46 30.55
N ILE A 258 -7.46 -19.14 31.81
CA ILE A 258 -7.23 -17.75 32.23
C ILE A 258 -6.13 -17.10 31.38
N VAL A 259 -5.00 -17.79 31.19
CA VAL A 259 -3.89 -17.31 30.36
C VAL A 259 -4.34 -17.05 28.92
N LEU A 260 -5.09 -17.97 28.32
CA LEU A 260 -5.59 -17.81 26.95
C LEU A 260 -6.58 -16.63 26.86
N CYS A 261 -7.51 -16.50 27.78
CA CYS A 261 -8.45 -15.38 27.85
C CYS A 261 -7.71 -14.03 28.00
N LEU A 262 -6.74 -13.95 28.91
CA LEU A 262 -5.90 -12.77 29.12
C LEU A 262 -5.10 -12.38 27.87
N SER A 263 -4.60 -13.36 27.11
CA SER A 263 -3.87 -13.09 25.86
C SER A 263 -4.77 -12.62 24.71
N ALA A 264 -6.04 -13.03 24.68
CA ALA A 264 -7.01 -12.65 23.64
C ALA A 264 -7.69 -11.29 23.89
N LEU A 265 -7.73 -10.84 25.15
CA LEU A 265 -8.38 -9.60 25.61
C LEU A 265 -8.00 -8.33 24.81
N PRO A 266 -6.72 -8.04 24.51
CA PRO A 266 -6.33 -6.84 23.75
C PRO A 266 -6.92 -6.78 22.34
N THR A 267 -7.11 -7.93 21.70
CA THR A 267 -7.65 -8.02 20.33
C THR A 267 -9.17 -7.80 20.32
N VAL A 268 -9.87 -8.34 21.33
CA VAL A 268 -11.34 -8.24 21.45
C VAL A 268 -11.80 -6.85 21.88
N TRP A 269 -11.00 -6.16 22.69
CA TRP A 269 -11.34 -4.83 23.22
C TRP A 269 -11.01 -3.65 22.30
N LYS A 270 -10.48 -3.90 21.09
CA LYS A 270 -10.33 -2.82 20.08
C LYS A 270 -11.72 -2.26 19.73
N LYS A 271 -12.05 -1.10 20.30
CA LYS A 271 -13.28 -0.37 20.00
C LYS A 271 -13.34 -0.12 18.49
N ARG A 272 -14.44 -0.53 17.86
CA ARG A 272 -14.74 -0.12 16.50
C ARG A 272 -14.98 1.39 16.51
N HIS A 273 -14.04 2.14 15.96
CA HIS A 273 -14.23 3.57 15.78
C HIS A 273 -15.32 3.75 14.72
N LYS A 274 -16.43 4.40 15.11
CA LYS A 274 -17.40 4.88 14.13
C LYS A 274 -16.71 5.95 13.28
N HIS A 275 -16.86 5.87 11.96
CA HIS A 275 -16.41 6.92 11.07
C HIS A 275 -17.04 8.24 11.52
N ARG A 276 -16.20 9.18 11.97
CA ARG A 276 -16.66 10.55 12.21
C ARG A 276 -16.65 11.25 10.86
N VAL A 277 -17.80 11.78 10.46
CA VAL A 277 -17.89 12.73 9.38
C VAL A 277 -17.14 13.97 9.87
N SER A 278 -15.97 14.23 9.31
CA SER A 278 -15.24 15.46 9.60
C SER A 278 -16.05 16.60 9.01
N HIS A 279 -16.48 17.55 9.84
CA HIS A 279 -17.01 18.80 9.31
C HIS A 279 -15.84 19.57 8.69
N ASN A 280 -15.95 19.85 7.38
CA ASN A 280 -14.88 20.47 6.63
C ASN A 280 -14.76 21.95 7.04
N ILE A 281 -13.88 22.23 8.00
CA ILE A 281 -13.42 23.59 8.31
C ILE A 281 -12.33 23.84 7.27
N GLY A 282 -12.60 24.69 6.28
CA GLY A 282 -11.78 24.83 5.06
C GLY A 282 -10.27 25.00 5.31
N LEU A 283 -9.48 24.62 4.30
CA LEU A 283 -8.02 24.54 4.35
C LEU A 283 -7.36 25.93 4.39
N ASP A 284 -6.59 26.21 5.45
CA ASP A 284 -5.78 27.43 5.59
C ASP A 284 -4.48 27.29 4.79
N ARG A 285 -4.55 27.69 3.53
CA ARG A 285 -3.46 27.58 2.55
C ARG A 285 -2.22 28.37 2.97
N GLN A 286 -2.42 29.56 3.55
CA GLN A 286 -1.31 30.43 3.93
C GLN A 286 -0.54 29.80 5.09
N ARG A 287 -1.26 29.40 6.15
CA ARG A 287 -0.63 28.79 7.32
C ARG A 287 0.02 27.46 6.98
N LEU A 288 -0.61 26.63 6.13
CA LEU A 288 0.03 25.42 5.62
C LEU A 288 1.32 25.74 4.84
N GLY A 289 1.31 26.74 3.96
CA GLY A 289 2.49 27.17 3.21
C GLY A 289 3.65 27.58 4.13
N GLU A 290 3.37 28.35 5.18
CA GLU A 290 4.36 28.74 6.19
C GLU A 290 4.94 27.52 6.94
N LEU A 291 4.07 26.58 7.36
CA LEU A 291 4.48 25.41 8.14
C LEU A 291 5.19 24.33 7.32
N THR A 292 5.03 24.33 5.99
CA THR A 292 5.49 23.25 5.10
C THR A 292 6.48 23.71 4.03
N GLY A 293 6.89 24.99 4.09
CA GLY A 293 7.95 25.53 3.25
C GLY A 293 9.19 24.65 3.32
N ALA A 294 9.86 24.49 2.18
CA ALA A 294 11.14 23.79 2.17
C ALA A 294 12.13 24.53 3.07
N THR A 295 12.87 23.75 3.87
CA THR A 295 13.90 24.29 4.76
C THR A 295 15.20 24.61 4.00
N THR A 296 15.27 24.18 2.74
CA THR A 296 16.41 24.26 1.82
C THR A 296 15.89 24.70 0.45
N ASN A 297 16.80 25.15 -0.42
CA ASN A 297 16.43 25.54 -1.78
C ASN A 297 15.92 24.31 -2.56
N PRO A 298 15.00 24.49 -3.53
CA PRO A 298 14.59 23.43 -4.44
C PRO A 298 15.76 22.83 -5.19
N VAL A 299 15.64 21.55 -5.54
CA VAL A 299 16.71 20.74 -6.13
C VAL A 299 16.24 20.20 -7.48
N GLY A 300 17.03 20.41 -8.53
CA GLY A 300 16.79 19.83 -9.85
C GLY A 300 17.24 18.38 -9.91
N ILE A 301 16.70 17.63 -10.88
CA ILE A 301 16.90 16.18 -10.99
C ILE A 301 17.45 15.89 -12.37
N ASN A 302 18.62 15.25 -12.46
CA ASN A 302 19.08 14.64 -13.69
C ASN A 302 18.82 13.14 -13.61
N VAL A 303 17.97 12.61 -14.49
CA VAL A 303 17.62 11.19 -14.51
C VAL A 303 17.74 10.64 -15.93
N ASN A 304 18.67 9.71 -16.14
CA ASN A 304 18.98 9.11 -17.45
C ASN A 304 19.19 10.16 -18.57
N GLY A 305 19.89 11.26 -18.26
CA GLY A 305 20.16 12.36 -19.20
C GLY A 305 19.04 13.39 -19.35
N CYS A 306 17.89 13.22 -18.68
CA CYS A 306 16.82 14.21 -18.65
C CYS A 306 16.96 15.15 -17.46
N HIS A 307 17.11 16.45 -17.72
CA HIS A 307 17.21 17.50 -16.70
C HIS A 307 15.83 18.06 -16.34
N VAL A 308 15.40 17.84 -15.09
CA VAL A 308 14.19 18.40 -14.50
C VAL A 308 14.51 19.66 -13.72
N GLU A 309 13.83 20.75 -14.04
CA GLU A 309 14.04 22.07 -13.45
C GLU A 309 13.70 22.11 -11.95
N ALA A 310 14.59 22.72 -11.17
CA ALA A 310 14.41 22.91 -9.73
C ALA A 310 13.23 23.84 -9.43
N GLY A 311 12.42 23.51 -8.42
CA GLY A 311 11.31 24.38 -7.99
C GLY A 311 10.18 24.49 -9.02
N SER A 312 10.10 23.54 -9.94
CA SER A 312 9.03 23.42 -10.92
C SER A 312 8.13 22.22 -10.61
N THR A 313 6.89 22.27 -11.10
CA THR A 313 6.00 21.11 -11.10
C THR A 313 6.01 20.45 -12.48
N THR A 314 6.46 19.20 -12.55
CA THR A 314 6.44 18.40 -13.78
C THR A 314 5.33 17.36 -13.71
N ALA A 315 4.40 17.38 -14.65
CA ALA A 315 3.42 16.30 -14.81
C ALA A 315 4.07 15.11 -15.51
N VAL A 316 3.96 13.91 -14.93
CA VAL A 316 4.48 12.67 -15.50
C VAL A 316 3.33 11.88 -16.10
N VAL A 317 3.37 11.71 -17.42
CA VAL A 317 2.26 11.20 -18.23
C VAL A 317 2.74 9.98 -19.02
N GLY A 318 1.90 8.96 -19.15
CA GLY A 318 2.22 7.75 -19.90
C GLY A 318 1.19 6.65 -19.67
N ALA A 319 1.14 5.66 -20.54
CA ALA A 319 0.22 4.54 -20.42
C ALA A 319 0.39 3.75 -19.12
N ASN A 320 -0.61 2.94 -18.77
CA ASN A 320 -0.47 1.99 -17.66
C ASN A 320 0.62 0.97 -18.01
N GLY A 321 1.52 0.71 -17.07
CA GLY A 321 2.69 -0.14 -17.33
C GLY A 321 3.85 0.55 -18.07
N ALA A 322 3.75 1.83 -18.43
CA ALA A 322 4.81 2.55 -19.14
C ALA A 322 6.11 2.75 -18.33
N GLY A 323 6.14 2.42 -17.04
CA GLY A 323 7.32 2.56 -16.18
C GLY A 323 7.32 3.79 -15.27
N LYS A 324 6.24 4.57 -15.21
CA LYS A 324 6.09 5.76 -14.33
C LYS A 324 6.48 5.48 -12.87
N THR A 325 5.88 4.44 -12.27
CA THR A 325 6.16 4.03 -10.89
C THR A 325 7.61 3.57 -10.71
N THR A 326 8.20 2.94 -11.73
CA THR A 326 9.61 2.50 -11.71
C THR A 326 10.55 3.70 -11.71
N LEU A 327 10.29 4.69 -12.57
CA LEU A 327 11.03 5.95 -12.63
C LEU A 327 10.97 6.69 -11.28
N MET A 328 9.78 6.81 -10.69
CA MET A 328 9.61 7.45 -9.38
C MET A 328 10.39 6.72 -8.27
N LYS A 329 10.35 5.38 -8.26
CA LYS A 329 11.11 4.58 -7.30
C LYS A 329 12.62 4.73 -7.51
N ALA A 330 13.08 4.87 -8.74
CA ALA A 330 14.49 5.14 -9.05
C ALA A 330 14.91 6.53 -8.52
N ILE A 331 14.13 7.57 -8.78
CA ILE A 331 14.38 8.94 -8.30
C ILE A 331 14.41 9.00 -6.76
N ALA A 332 13.55 8.24 -6.07
CA ALA A 332 13.58 8.17 -4.61
C ALA A 332 14.67 7.24 -4.04
N GLY A 333 15.57 6.70 -4.88
CA GLY A 333 16.62 5.78 -4.46
C GLY A 333 16.13 4.42 -3.94
N ARG A 334 14.88 4.04 -4.27
CA ARG A 334 14.26 2.77 -3.88
C ARG A 334 14.51 1.66 -4.91
N LEU A 335 14.98 2.00 -6.10
CA LEU A 335 15.34 1.08 -7.17
C LEU A 335 16.68 1.52 -7.77
N GLY A 336 17.62 0.58 -7.92
CA GLY A 336 18.93 0.84 -8.52
C GLY A 336 18.92 0.71 -10.04
N GLY A 337 19.98 1.20 -10.69
CA GLY A 337 20.22 1.04 -12.13
C GLY A 337 19.87 2.24 -13.02
N ALA A 338 19.42 3.36 -12.43
CA ALA A 338 19.28 4.63 -13.13
C ALA A 338 20.51 5.51 -12.88
N GLU A 339 20.92 6.29 -13.89
CA GLU A 339 21.85 7.40 -13.71
C GLU A 339 21.07 8.56 -13.08
N LEU A 340 21.37 8.88 -11.82
CA LEU A 340 20.61 9.84 -11.04
C LEU A 340 21.55 10.78 -10.30
N ASP A 341 21.47 12.07 -10.65
CA ASP A 341 22.16 13.15 -9.97
C ASP A 341 21.17 14.23 -9.56
N PHE A 342 21.44 14.90 -8.45
CA PHE A 342 20.67 16.02 -7.95
C PHE A 342 21.52 17.28 -7.96
N PHE A 343 20.95 18.40 -8.38
CA PHE A 343 21.67 19.67 -8.52
C PHE A 343 20.91 20.83 -7.87
N ALA A 344 21.64 21.78 -7.29
CA ALA A 344 21.04 22.98 -6.72
C ALA A 344 20.38 23.84 -7.82
N ALA A 345 19.38 24.65 -7.47
CA ALA A 345 18.75 25.58 -8.42
C ALA A 345 19.72 26.56 -9.11
N SER A 346 20.93 26.77 -8.55
CA SER A 346 22.02 27.54 -9.17
C SER A 346 22.79 26.79 -10.27
N GLY A 347 22.47 25.51 -10.52
CA GLY A 347 22.90 24.72 -11.67
C GLY A 347 24.31 24.10 -11.59
N HIS A 348 25.14 24.46 -10.61
CA HIS A 348 26.57 24.10 -10.61
C HIS A 348 27.00 23.17 -9.47
N GLU A 349 26.19 23.03 -8.42
CA GLU A 349 26.54 22.21 -7.25
C GLU A 349 25.67 20.96 -7.16
N SER A 350 26.32 19.80 -7.09
CA SER A 350 25.65 18.54 -6.80
C SER A 350 25.17 18.54 -5.35
N VAL A 351 23.92 18.11 -5.13
CA VAL A 351 23.31 17.99 -3.80
C VAL A 351 23.33 16.52 -3.41
N ASP A 352 24.13 16.17 -2.40
CA ASP A 352 24.16 14.80 -1.88
C ASP A 352 22.91 14.50 -1.03
N LYS A 353 22.11 13.51 -1.46
CA LYS A 353 20.92 12.97 -0.78
C LYS A 353 19.86 14.01 -0.39
N PRO A 354 19.14 14.60 -1.36
CA PRO A 354 17.98 15.43 -1.05
C PRO A 354 16.86 14.62 -0.40
N ARG A 355 15.99 15.30 0.35
CA ARG A 355 14.79 14.68 0.90
C ARG A 355 13.72 14.47 -0.17
N VAL A 356 13.72 13.27 -0.76
CA VAL A 356 12.71 12.81 -1.72
C VAL A 356 11.58 12.07 -1.01
N ILE A 357 10.35 12.55 -1.18
CA ILE A 357 9.15 11.92 -0.62
C ILE A 357 8.23 11.47 -1.74
N ILE A 358 7.80 10.21 -1.68
CA ILE A 358 6.77 9.66 -2.57
C ILE A 358 5.46 9.51 -1.78
N LEU A 359 4.40 10.12 -2.30
CA LEU A 359 3.02 9.79 -1.98
C LEU A 359 2.49 8.83 -3.06
N THR A 360 2.32 7.56 -2.70
CA THR A 360 1.80 6.53 -3.59
C THR A 360 0.27 6.53 -3.62
N GLN A 361 -0.32 5.87 -4.62
CA GLN A 361 -1.78 5.76 -4.78
C GLN A 361 -2.47 5.16 -3.55
N ASN A 362 -1.81 4.21 -2.86
CA ASN A 362 -2.26 3.67 -1.59
C ASN A 362 -1.59 4.41 -0.41
N PRO A 363 -2.34 5.14 0.44
CA PRO A 363 -1.79 5.91 1.54
C PRO A 363 -1.02 5.03 2.54
N ALA A 364 0.31 5.03 2.47
CA ALA A 364 1.19 4.21 3.28
C ALA A 364 1.38 4.75 4.73
N LEU A 365 0.26 4.88 5.46
CA LEU A 365 0.24 5.36 6.84
C LEU A 365 0.56 4.25 7.86
N PRO A 366 1.21 4.56 8.99
CA PRO A 366 1.49 3.57 10.04
C PRO A 366 0.18 3.04 10.67
N PRO A 367 -0.11 1.73 10.60
CA PRO A 367 -1.43 1.20 10.97
C PRO A 367 -1.66 1.11 12.49
N ALA A 368 -0.59 1.07 13.28
CA ALA A 368 -0.66 1.02 14.74
C ALA A 368 -0.70 2.40 15.41
N SER A 369 -0.81 3.49 14.64
CA SER A 369 -0.76 4.85 15.16
C SER A 369 -2.11 5.57 15.02
N THR A 370 -2.27 6.66 15.78
CA THR A 370 -3.27 7.69 15.48
C THR A 370 -2.80 8.61 14.34
N VAL A 371 -3.71 9.41 13.79
CA VAL A 371 -3.38 10.46 12.80
C VAL A 371 -2.32 11.42 13.33
N LEU A 372 -2.48 11.90 14.57
CA LEU A 372 -1.51 12.79 15.19
C LEU A 372 -0.13 12.14 15.25
N GLN A 373 -0.04 10.91 15.75
CA GLN A 373 1.21 10.17 15.83
C GLN A 373 1.86 9.96 14.45
N ALA A 374 1.07 9.66 13.41
CA ALA A 374 1.57 9.48 12.05
C ALA A 374 2.24 10.75 11.49
N ILE A 375 1.67 11.92 11.81
CA ILE A 375 2.23 13.22 11.40
C ILE A 375 3.41 13.62 12.30
N THR A 376 3.33 13.36 13.61
CA THR A 376 4.43 13.53 14.55
C THR A 376 5.68 12.76 14.13
N MET A 377 5.53 11.58 13.51
CA MET A 377 6.67 10.83 12.96
C MET A 377 7.41 11.60 11.85
N ALA A 378 6.71 12.45 11.09
CA ALA A 378 7.29 13.28 10.03
C ALA A 378 7.84 14.62 10.57
N THR A 379 7.09 15.30 11.43
CA THR A 379 7.51 16.60 12.01
C THR A 379 8.55 16.45 13.11
N ARG A 380 8.59 15.30 13.79
CA ARG A 380 9.31 15.04 15.05
C ARG A 380 8.88 15.95 16.21
N ASP A 381 7.74 16.61 16.07
CA ASP A 381 7.18 17.57 17.02
C ASP A 381 5.65 17.46 17.01
N THR A 382 5.08 17.11 18.17
CA THR A 382 3.63 16.96 18.34
C THR A 382 2.89 18.29 18.22
N GLY A 383 3.46 19.40 18.71
CA GLY A 383 2.84 20.71 18.61
C GLY A 383 2.72 21.16 17.15
N ARG A 384 3.81 21.03 16.39
CA ARG A 384 3.81 21.29 14.94
C ARG A 384 2.85 20.36 14.18
N ALA A 385 2.74 19.10 14.59
CA ALA A 385 1.81 18.15 13.98
C ALA A 385 0.34 18.54 14.22
N GLU A 386 -0.01 19.01 15.42
CA GLU A 386 -1.35 19.54 15.72
C GLU A 386 -1.64 20.81 14.91
N GLU A 387 -0.69 21.74 14.80
CA GLU A 387 -0.85 22.95 13.98
C GLU A 387 -1.10 22.62 12.50
N LEU A 388 -0.36 21.67 11.93
CA LEU A 388 -0.56 21.21 10.55
C LEU A 388 -1.94 20.57 10.35
N LEU A 389 -2.40 19.76 11.29
CA LEU A 389 -3.74 19.17 11.25
C LEU A 389 -4.83 20.23 11.32
N ASN A 390 -4.65 21.24 12.17
CA ASN A 390 -5.59 22.35 12.28
C ASN A 390 -5.64 23.16 10.99
N ALA A 391 -4.48 23.51 10.41
CA ALA A 391 -4.41 24.27 9.16
C ALA A 391 -4.96 23.48 7.95
N ALA A 392 -4.86 22.15 7.98
CA ALA A 392 -5.46 21.28 6.96
C ALA A 392 -6.96 20.99 7.15
N GLY A 393 -7.60 21.51 8.21
CA GLY A 393 -9.01 21.23 8.50
C GLY A 393 -9.29 19.81 9.04
N LEU A 394 -8.27 19.12 9.57
CA LEU A 394 -8.32 17.72 10.02
C LEU A 394 -8.16 17.56 11.54
N SER A 395 -8.40 18.62 12.31
CA SER A 395 -8.23 18.65 13.77
C SER A 395 -9.03 17.58 14.51
N GLU A 396 -10.24 17.26 14.03
CA GLU A 396 -11.13 16.25 14.60
C GLU A 396 -10.58 14.82 14.48
N LEU A 397 -9.65 14.59 13.54
CA LEU A 397 -9.09 13.28 13.26
C LEU A 397 -7.86 12.94 14.12
N LYS A 398 -7.34 13.89 14.91
CA LYS A 398 -6.05 13.74 15.62
C LYS A 398 -5.91 12.46 16.45
N SER A 399 -6.99 12.03 17.11
CA SER A 399 -7.03 10.85 17.98
C SER A 399 -7.60 9.60 17.30
N VAL A 400 -7.99 9.71 16.03
CA VAL A 400 -8.54 8.58 15.26
C VAL A 400 -7.40 7.64 14.86
N PRO A 401 -7.52 6.32 15.10
CA PRO A 401 -6.56 5.35 14.59
C PRO A 401 -6.55 5.32 13.07
N VAL A 402 -5.36 5.21 12.46
CA VAL A 402 -5.20 5.18 11.00
C VAL A 402 -6.09 4.15 10.30
N PRO A 403 -6.26 2.89 10.79
CA PRO A 403 -7.12 1.91 10.13
C PRO A 403 -8.61 2.23 10.16
N ALA A 404 -9.03 3.25 10.91
CA ALA A 404 -10.43 3.67 11.02
C ALA A 404 -10.78 4.85 10.10
N LEU A 405 -9.83 5.36 9.32
CA LEU A 405 -10.04 6.47 8.39
C LEU A 405 -10.80 6.01 7.14
N SER A 406 -11.62 6.91 6.59
CA SER A 406 -12.15 6.72 5.24
C SER A 406 -11.05 6.85 4.19
N GLY A 407 -11.26 6.35 2.97
CA GLY A 407 -10.28 6.47 1.88
C GLY A 407 -9.86 7.93 1.61
N GLY A 408 -10.83 8.85 1.56
CA GLY A 408 -10.57 10.28 1.38
C GLY A 408 -9.85 10.93 2.58
N GLN A 409 -10.19 10.55 3.82
CA GLN A 409 -9.48 11.02 5.03
C GLN A 409 -8.04 10.54 5.06
N SER A 410 -7.82 9.25 4.78
CA SER A 410 -6.48 8.65 4.73
C SER A 410 -5.59 9.33 3.69
N ARG A 411 -6.15 9.67 2.52
CA ARG A 411 -5.43 10.39 1.45
C ARG A 411 -5.03 11.80 1.88
N GLN A 412 -5.93 12.56 2.51
CA GLN A 412 -5.61 13.89 3.03
C GLN A 412 -4.55 13.83 4.13
N VAL A 413 -4.66 12.90 5.08
CA VAL A 413 -3.64 12.71 6.14
C VAL A 413 -2.29 12.33 5.54
N ALA A 414 -2.27 11.53 4.48
CA ALA A 414 -1.02 11.18 3.79
C ALA A 414 -0.41 12.37 3.03
N ILE A 415 -1.23 13.22 2.40
CA ILE A 415 -0.76 14.50 1.83
C ILE A 415 -0.12 15.36 2.93
N VAL A 416 -0.83 15.59 4.04
CA VAL A 416 -0.33 16.37 5.19
C VAL A 416 0.99 15.80 5.71
N ARG A 417 1.05 14.48 5.90
CA ARG A 417 2.28 13.80 6.38
C ARG A 417 3.44 13.95 5.38
N ALA A 418 3.17 13.91 4.08
CA ALA A 418 4.20 14.08 3.05
C ALA A 418 4.78 15.50 3.06
N ILE A 419 3.92 16.53 3.08
CA ILE A 419 4.36 17.94 3.11
C ILE A 419 4.96 18.35 4.46
N ALA A 420 4.53 17.70 5.56
CA ALA A 420 5.04 17.94 6.92
C ALA A 420 6.53 17.65 7.09
N ALA A 421 7.08 16.76 6.27
CA ALA A 421 8.50 16.43 6.27
C ALA A 421 9.36 17.44 5.49
N SER A 422 8.76 18.52 4.96
CA SER A 422 9.41 19.58 4.18
C SER A 422 10.32 19.01 3.06
N PRO A 423 9.77 18.24 2.10
CA PRO A 423 10.56 17.65 1.02
C PRO A 423 11.15 18.69 0.08
N GLU A 424 12.36 18.40 -0.41
CA GLU A 424 13.01 19.12 -1.51
C GLU A 424 12.48 18.64 -2.86
N VAL A 425 12.19 17.34 -2.95
CA VAL A 425 11.52 16.69 -4.09
C VAL A 425 10.29 15.96 -3.59
N LEU A 426 9.13 16.34 -4.12
CA LEU A 426 7.84 15.72 -3.80
C LEU A 426 7.28 14.99 -5.01
N ILE A 427 7.08 13.70 -4.88
CA ILE A 427 6.49 12.86 -5.92
C ILE A 427 5.06 12.49 -5.50
N LEU A 428 4.09 12.80 -6.34
CA LEU A 428 2.67 12.61 -6.08
C LEU A 428 2.06 11.67 -7.13
N ASP A 429 1.61 10.50 -6.69
CA ASP A 429 0.95 9.50 -7.55
C ASP A 429 -0.57 9.57 -7.37
N GLU A 430 -1.26 10.21 -8.32
CA GLU A 430 -2.71 10.45 -8.27
C GLU A 430 -3.19 10.96 -6.88
N PRO A 431 -2.65 12.09 -6.39
CA PRO A 431 -2.88 12.54 -5.01
C PRO A 431 -4.35 12.94 -4.75
N PHE A 432 -5.09 13.32 -5.81
CA PHE A 432 -6.46 13.83 -5.70
C PHE A 432 -7.54 12.78 -6.02
N ALA A 433 -7.15 11.59 -6.46
CA ALA A 433 -8.10 10.55 -6.83
C ALA A 433 -8.94 10.11 -5.61
N GLY A 434 -10.26 10.01 -5.78
CA GLY A 434 -11.18 9.62 -4.70
C GLY A 434 -11.38 10.67 -3.59
N LEU A 435 -10.89 11.90 -3.77
CA LEU A 435 -11.31 13.05 -2.96
C LEU A 435 -12.58 13.67 -3.55
N ASP A 436 -13.41 14.24 -2.69
CA ASP A 436 -14.50 15.12 -3.12
C ASP A 436 -13.94 16.31 -3.92
N SER A 437 -14.67 16.76 -4.94
CA SER A 437 -14.21 17.80 -5.87
C SER A 437 -13.85 19.12 -5.16
N SER A 438 -14.57 19.49 -4.10
CA SER A 438 -14.32 20.69 -3.32
C SER A 438 -13.02 20.61 -2.51
N ILE A 439 -12.69 19.42 -1.97
CA ILE A 439 -11.46 19.16 -1.21
C ILE A 439 -10.27 19.08 -2.16
N ALA A 440 -10.45 18.39 -3.29
CA ALA A 440 -9.44 18.32 -4.33
C ALA A 440 -9.05 19.73 -4.81
N ALA A 441 -10.03 20.61 -5.07
CA ALA A 441 -9.77 21.99 -5.48
C ALA A 441 -8.94 22.78 -4.44
N GLN A 442 -9.21 22.61 -3.15
CA GLN A 442 -8.44 23.26 -2.07
C GLN A 442 -6.98 22.81 -2.06
N TRP A 443 -6.72 21.51 -2.19
CA TRP A 443 -5.35 20.97 -2.27
C TRP A 443 -4.63 21.39 -3.54
N LYS A 444 -5.30 21.37 -4.70
CA LYS A 444 -4.75 21.86 -5.97
C LYS A 444 -4.33 23.33 -5.85
N ALA A 445 -5.16 24.17 -5.23
CA ALA A 445 -4.84 25.56 -4.99
C ALA A 445 -3.62 25.75 -4.06
N TYR A 446 -3.48 24.91 -3.02
CA TYR A 446 -2.29 24.91 -2.15
C TYR A 446 -1.02 24.55 -2.93
N PHE A 447 -1.02 23.45 -3.71
CA PHE A 447 0.13 23.03 -4.49
C PHE A 447 0.53 24.08 -5.53
N ARG A 448 -0.44 24.73 -6.17
CA ARG A 448 -0.18 25.84 -7.10
C ARG A 448 0.49 27.03 -6.42
N SER A 449 0.06 27.40 -5.21
CA SER A 449 0.66 28.53 -4.46
C SER A 449 2.04 28.22 -3.89
N THR A 450 2.44 26.95 -3.81
CA THR A 450 3.70 26.51 -3.18
C THR A 450 4.63 25.78 -4.17
N SER A 451 4.34 25.83 -5.47
CA SER A 451 5.09 25.10 -6.50
C SER A 451 6.57 25.50 -6.53
N GLN A 452 6.88 26.79 -6.34
CA GLN A 452 8.26 27.28 -6.33
C GLN A 452 9.07 26.90 -5.07
N GLN A 453 8.42 26.38 -4.03
CA GLN A 453 9.11 26.01 -2.80
C GLN A 453 9.79 24.64 -2.89
N ARG A 454 9.43 23.79 -3.85
CA ARG A 454 9.94 22.42 -3.95
C ARG A 454 9.80 21.89 -5.37
N THR A 455 10.67 20.98 -5.78
CA THR A 455 10.51 20.29 -7.08
C THR A 455 9.43 19.23 -6.95
N THR A 456 8.41 19.26 -7.82
CA THR A 456 7.27 18.34 -7.72
C THR A 456 7.10 17.50 -8.98
N LEU A 457 7.01 16.17 -8.84
CA LEU A 457 6.61 15.26 -9.92
C LEU A 457 5.19 14.79 -9.67
N LEU A 458 4.25 15.16 -10.54
CA LEU A 458 2.83 14.84 -10.41
C LEU A 458 2.42 13.79 -11.47
N VAL A 459 2.16 12.56 -11.05
CA VAL A 459 1.49 11.58 -11.91
C VAL A 459 0.00 11.82 -11.85
N THR A 460 -0.59 12.13 -12.99
CA THR A 460 -2.03 12.33 -13.14
C THR A 460 -2.48 11.91 -14.53
N HIS A 461 -3.70 11.41 -14.61
CA HIS A 461 -4.39 11.09 -15.86
C HIS A 461 -5.45 12.14 -16.21
N ASN A 462 -5.50 13.26 -15.47
CA ASN A 462 -6.46 14.33 -15.69
C ASN A 462 -5.79 15.51 -16.42
N GLY A 463 -6.21 15.78 -17.65
CA GLY A 463 -5.72 16.91 -18.45
C GLY A 463 -5.84 18.27 -17.76
N HIS A 464 -6.88 18.49 -16.96
CA HIS A 464 -7.02 19.74 -16.19
C HIS A 464 -5.96 19.89 -15.10
N ASP A 465 -5.53 18.79 -14.49
CA ASP A 465 -4.47 18.84 -13.47
C ASP A 465 -3.12 19.15 -14.12
N ILE A 466 -2.87 18.56 -15.29
CA ILE A 466 -1.69 18.87 -16.11
C ILE A 466 -1.68 20.36 -16.45
N SER A 467 -2.74 20.87 -17.07
CA SER A 467 -2.76 22.26 -17.55
C SER A 467 -2.76 23.31 -16.42
N SER A 468 -3.27 22.98 -15.23
CA SER A 468 -3.44 23.96 -14.14
C SER A 468 -2.35 23.93 -13.07
N LEU A 469 -1.65 22.80 -12.91
CA LEU A 469 -0.65 22.62 -11.84
C LEU A 469 0.77 22.45 -12.36
N SER A 470 0.97 22.00 -13.60
CA SER A 470 2.31 21.69 -14.11
C SER A 470 2.91 22.82 -14.95
N ASP A 471 4.19 23.06 -14.73
CA ASP A 471 5.04 23.94 -15.53
C ASP A 471 5.66 23.19 -16.72
N TYR A 472 5.92 21.88 -16.52
CA TYR A 472 6.49 20.97 -17.51
C TYR A 472 5.69 19.67 -17.61
N VAL A 473 5.78 19.00 -18.77
CA VAL A 473 5.22 17.66 -18.99
C VAL A 473 6.34 16.72 -19.40
N MET A 474 6.43 15.58 -18.70
CA MET A 474 7.32 14.47 -18.99
C MET A 474 6.50 13.28 -19.49
N SER A 475 6.73 12.84 -20.73
CA SER A 475 6.11 11.63 -21.27
C SER A 475 7.03 10.43 -21.08
N VAL A 476 6.47 9.33 -20.56
CA VAL A 476 7.19 8.08 -20.30
C VAL A 476 6.54 6.94 -21.08
N ALA A 477 7.35 6.19 -21.83
CA ALA A 477 6.94 4.99 -22.54
C ALA A 477 8.02 3.90 -22.44
N ALA A 478 7.60 2.64 -22.27
CA ALA A 478 8.51 1.48 -22.18
C ALA A 478 9.70 1.64 -21.19
N GLY A 479 9.49 2.38 -20.09
CA GLY A 479 10.50 2.65 -19.07
C GLY A 479 11.52 3.74 -19.42
N LYS A 480 11.36 4.44 -20.55
CA LYS A 480 12.21 5.54 -21.00
C LYS A 480 11.44 6.86 -21.00
N ILE A 481 12.16 7.96 -20.80
CA ILE A 481 11.63 9.31 -20.96
C ILE A 481 11.64 9.63 -22.46
N VAL A 482 10.45 9.86 -23.03
CA VAL A 482 10.25 10.08 -24.47
C VAL A 482 10.29 11.57 -24.80
N SER A 483 9.67 12.40 -23.95
CA SER A 483 9.68 13.85 -24.10
C SER A 483 9.66 14.55 -22.75
N TYR A 484 10.27 15.74 -22.70
CA TYR A 484 10.22 16.66 -21.57
C TYR A 484 10.28 18.09 -22.10
N ASP A 485 9.22 18.88 -21.87
CA ASP A 485 9.17 20.28 -22.28
C ASP A 485 8.12 21.04 -21.45
N LYS A 486 8.03 22.36 -21.63
CA LYS A 486 7.05 23.22 -20.97
C LYS A 486 5.64 22.78 -21.28
N THR A 487 4.77 22.79 -20.27
CA THR A 487 3.37 22.41 -20.40
C THR A 487 2.69 23.20 -21.51
N THR A 488 2.92 24.51 -21.61
CA THR A 488 2.33 25.35 -22.65
C THR A 488 2.62 24.87 -24.07
N LYS A 489 3.84 24.37 -24.32
CA LYS A 489 4.27 23.87 -25.64
C LYS A 489 3.70 22.49 -25.92
N LEU A 490 3.73 21.58 -24.95
CA LEU A 490 3.20 20.22 -25.12
C LEU A 490 1.67 20.15 -25.07
N THR A 491 0.99 21.16 -24.51
CA THR A 491 -0.47 21.28 -24.60
C THR A 491 -0.93 21.85 -25.93
N SER A 492 -0.15 22.74 -26.56
CA SER A 492 -0.47 23.26 -27.89
C SER A 492 -0.14 22.25 -28.98
N ALA A 493 0.96 21.53 -28.81
CA ALA A 493 1.50 20.56 -29.75
C ALA A 493 1.97 19.29 -29.01
N PRO A 494 1.05 18.38 -28.68
CA PRO A 494 1.41 17.13 -28.00
C PRO A 494 2.25 16.24 -28.94
N SER A 495 3.31 15.67 -28.39
CA SER A 495 4.27 14.82 -29.14
C SER A 495 3.97 13.32 -29.05
N THR A 496 3.00 12.90 -28.23
CA THR A 496 2.60 11.50 -28.05
C THR A 496 1.08 11.33 -28.09
N LYS A 497 0.59 10.22 -28.66
CA LYS A 497 -0.85 9.91 -28.73
C LYS A 497 -1.46 9.85 -27.33
N PHE A 498 -0.73 9.30 -26.37
CA PHE A 498 -1.17 9.21 -24.98
C PHE A 498 -1.34 10.59 -24.32
N LEU A 499 -0.40 11.53 -24.54
CA LEU A 499 -0.54 12.88 -24.00
C LEU A 499 -1.74 13.62 -24.62
N ALA A 500 -1.89 13.55 -25.95
CA ALA A 500 -2.99 14.20 -26.66
C ALA A 500 -4.35 13.71 -26.14
N THR A 501 -4.53 12.40 -26.03
CA THR A 501 -5.77 11.80 -25.48
C THR A 501 -6.00 12.16 -24.01
N THR A 502 -4.95 12.27 -23.19
CA THR A 502 -5.05 12.72 -21.78
C THR A 502 -5.49 14.18 -21.67
N LEU A 503 -5.11 15.02 -22.64
CA LEU A 503 -5.56 16.41 -22.75
C LEU A 503 -7.00 16.53 -23.31
N GLY A 504 -7.65 15.41 -23.64
CA GLY A 504 -9.00 15.38 -24.21
C GLY A 504 -9.04 15.66 -25.70
N LEU A 505 -7.91 15.62 -26.40
CA LEU A 505 -7.85 15.76 -27.85
C LEU A 505 -8.09 14.42 -28.53
N ASN A 506 -8.70 14.47 -29.71
CA ASN A 506 -8.57 13.36 -30.65
C ASN A 506 -7.15 13.31 -31.17
N ALA A 507 -6.62 12.11 -31.38
CA ALA A 507 -5.23 11.92 -31.76
C ALA A 507 -5.09 10.70 -32.68
N LEU A 508 -4.61 10.94 -33.91
CA LEU A 508 -4.35 9.90 -34.89
C LEU A 508 -2.87 9.90 -35.29
N VAL A 509 -2.26 8.72 -35.30
CA VAL A 509 -0.91 8.53 -35.82
C VAL A 509 -1.00 8.39 -37.33
N ALA A 510 -0.45 9.36 -38.04
CA ALA A 510 -0.47 9.41 -39.49
C ALA A 510 0.96 9.41 -40.06
N ARG A 511 1.07 9.25 -41.37
CA ARG A 511 2.31 9.45 -42.13
C ARG A 511 2.10 10.55 -43.16
N LEU A 512 3.15 11.35 -43.37
CA LEU A 512 3.17 12.35 -44.43
C LEU A 512 3.19 11.67 -45.80
N SER A 513 2.23 12.03 -46.66
CA SER A 513 2.07 11.43 -48.00
C SER A 513 2.91 12.14 -49.08
N GLN A 514 3.45 13.33 -48.81
CA GLN A 514 4.26 14.11 -49.75
C GLN A 514 5.48 14.73 -49.07
N ASN A 515 6.52 14.96 -49.86
CA ASN A 515 7.78 15.55 -49.43
C ASN A 515 7.58 17.06 -49.18
N VAL A 516 7.47 17.46 -47.90
CA VAL A 516 7.42 18.88 -47.51
C VAL A 516 8.84 19.45 -47.55
N GLY A 517 9.39 19.60 -48.76
CA GLY A 517 10.63 20.35 -48.97
C GLY A 517 10.40 21.84 -48.71
N ALA A 518 11.46 22.58 -48.37
CA ALA A 518 11.42 24.03 -48.10
C ALA A 518 10.77 24.90 -49.21
N ASN A 519 10.48 24.34 -50.39
CA ASN A 519 9.81 24.99 -51.52
C ASN A 519 8.38 24.49 -51.81
N ALA A 520 7.79 23.63 -50.97
CA ALA A 520 6.42 23.11 -51.12
C ALA A 520 5.34 23.91 -50.37
N LEU A 521 5.72 25.01 -49.69
CA LEU A 521 4.84 25.96 -48.94
C LEU A 521 3.97 26.86 -49.85
N GLY A 522 3.49 26.33 -50.97
CA GLY A 522 2.74 27.10 -51.98
C GLY A 522 1.31 26.62 -52.23
N SER A 523 0.88 25.51 -51.64
CA SER A 523 -0.40 24.86 -51.96
C SER A 523 -1.47 25.00 -50.87
N GLY A 524 -1.13 25.58 -49.71
CA GLY A 524 -2.06 25.93 -48.64
C GLY A 524 -2.53 24.76 -47.77
N SER A 525 -2.30 23.50 -48.19
CA SER A 525 -2.68 22.30 -47.44
C SER A 525 -1.73 21.13 -47.68
N VAL A 526 -1.62 20.23 -46.70
CA VAL A 526 -0.78 19.02 -46.73
C VAL A 526 -1.65 17.80 -46.48
N GLN A 527 -1.43 16.74 -47.26
CA GLN A 527 -2.16 15.48 -47.13
C GLN A 527 -1.36 14.48 -46.26
N ILE A 528 -2.03 13.90 -45.28
CA ILE A 528 -1.51 12.87 -44.38
C ILE A 528 -2.39 11.62 -44.45
N SER A 529 -1.78 10.46 -44.24
CA SER A 529 -2.46 9.15 -44.30
C SER A 529 -2.36 8.40 -42.98
N CYS A 530 -3.49 7.96 -42.42
CA CYS A 530 -3.61 7.12 -41.24
C CYS A 530 -4.32 5.82 -41.63
N GLY A 531 -3.57 4.78 -42.02
CA GLY A 531 -4.16 3.54 -42.54
C GLY A 531 -4.97 3.79 -43.82
N GLN A 532 -6.29 3.60 -43.75
CA GLN A 532 -7.23 3.88 -44.85
C GLN A 532 -7.79 5.31 -44.82
N LEU A 533 -7.53 6.09 -43.77
CA LEU A 533 -7.95 7.48 -43.65
C LEU A 533 -6.93 8.39 -44.35
N SER A 534 -7.42 9.28 -45.21
CA SER A 534 -6.63 10.37 -45.77
C SER A 534 -7.18 11.70 -45.26
N LEU A 535 -6.32 12.50 -44.62
CA LEU A 535 -6.66 13.81 -44.05
C LEU A 535 -5.88 14.91 -44.76
N THR A 536 -6.55 16.03 -44.99
CA THR A 536 -6.00 17.29 -45.48
C THR A 536 -5.88 18.26 -44.29
N VAL A 537 -4.70 18.84 -44.12
CA VAL A 537 -4.36 19.76 -43.01
C VAL A 537 -3.89 21.09 -43.56
N GLY A 538 -4.35 22.20 -43.00
CA GLY A 538 -3.90 23.54 -43.40
C GLY A 538 -2.45 23.83 -43.01
N GLU A 539 -1.69 24.51 -43.87
CA GLU A 539 -0.25 24.78 -43.68
C GLU A 539 0.09 25.52 -42.36
N LYS A 540 -0.80 26.39 -41.87
CA LYS A 540 -0.54 27.23 -40.67
C LYS A 540 -0.51 26.47 -39.34
N ARG A 541 -0.82 25.17 -39.33
CA ARG A 541 -0.93 24.34 -38.11
C ARG A 541 0.00 23.12 -38.11
N ILE A 542 1.05 23.18 -38.93
CA ILE A 542 2.09 22.15 -38.99
C ILE A 542 3.25 22.63 -38.11
N GLU A 543 3.39 22.02 -36.94
CA GLU A 543 4.51 22.26 -36.02
C GLU A 543 5.51 21.10 -36.13
N LEU A 544 6.33 21.13 -37.19
CA LEU A 544 7.44 20.20 -37.42
C LEU A 544 8.77 20.96 -37.30
N SER A 545 9.77 20.35 -36.66
CA SER A 545 11.09 20.98 -36.55
C SER A 545 11.91 20.80 -37.84
N ASP A 546 12.87 21.70 -38.09
CA ASP A 546 13.81 21.59 -39.22
C ASP A 546 14.66 20.31 -39.16
N GLU A 547 14.82 19.70 -37.98
CA GLU A 547 15.50 18.41 -37.81
C GLU A 547 14.60 17.24 -38.21
N ASP A 548 13.30 17.29 -37.85
CA ASP A 548 12.30 16.28 -38.24
C ASP A 548 12.15 16.20 -39.76
N LEU A 549 12.22 17.35 -40.45
CA LEU A 549 12.14 17.45 -41.90
C LEU A 549 13.42 16.96 -42.61
N LYS A 550 14.57 17.00 -41.93
CA LYS A 550 15.87 16.52 -42.46
C LYS A 550 16.06 15.02 -42.24
N ALA A 551 15.47 14.44 -41.19
CA ALA A 551 15.48 13.00 -40.97
C ALA A 551 14.65 12.29 -42.07
N ASN A 552 15.28 11.43 -42.87
CA ASN A 552 14.67 10.62 -43.93
C ASN A 552 14.13 11.34 -45.19
N ASN A 553 14.64 12.52 -45.57
CA ASN A 553 14.18 13.25 -46.76
C ASN A 553 12.65 13.53 -46.76
N GLY A 554 12.02 13.65 -45.60
CA GLY A 554 10.59 14.00 -45.46
C GLY A 554 9.58 12.92 -45.89
N GLU A 555 10.03 11.79 -46.44
CA GLU A 555 9.14 10.68 -46.82
C GLU A 555 8.90 9.74 -45.64
N ASN A 556 7.63 9.35 -45.44
CA ASN A 556 7.22 8.34 -44.46
C ASN A 556 7.43 8.74 -42.98
N LEU A 557 7.65 10.02 -42.69
CA LEU A 557 7.73 10.53 -41.32
C LEU A 557 6.39 10.29 -40.60
N GLN A 558 6.47 9.67 -39.42
CA GLN A 558 5.30 9.51 -38.55
C GLN A 558 5.01 10.82 -37.83
N VAL A 559 3.75 11.24 -37.93
CA VAL A 559 3.24 12.48 -37.34
C VAL A 559 2.00 12.18 -36.52
N LEU A 560 1.68 13.08 -35.60
CA LEU A 560 0.46 13.02 -34.81
C LEU A 560 -0.48 14.12 -35.27
N ALA A 561 -1.66 13.73 -35.77
CA ALA A 561 -2.74 14.66 -36.09
C ALA A 561 -3.68 14.78 -34.87
N THR A 562 -3.93 16.01 -34.43
CA THR A 562 -4.75 16.28 -33.23
C THR A 562 -5.77 17.38 -33.45
N TRP A 563 -6.91 17.28 -32.77
CA TRP A 563 -7.99 18.27 -32.80
C TRP A 563 -8.91 18.12 -31.57
N LEU A 564 -9.72 19.14 -31.28
CA LEU A 564 -10.72 19.07 -30.21
C LEU A 564 -11.93 18.25 -30.66
N PRO A 565 -12.54 17.43 -29.79
CA PRO A 565 -13.81 16.75 -30.09
C PRO A 565 -14.94 17.68 -30.55
N SER A 566 -14.96 18.92 -30.09
CA SER A 566 -15.94 19.95 -30.48
C SER A 566 -15.67 20.60 -31.84
N ASP A 567 -14.47 20.42 -32.42
CA ASP A 567 -14.16 20.89 -33.77
C ASP A 567 -14.63 19.89 -34.85
N ALA A 568 -15.01 18.68 -34.45
CA ALA A 568 -15.61 17.69 -35.34
C ALA A 568 -17.13 17.86 -35.40
N TRP A 569 -17.70 17.64 -36.58
CA TRP A 569 -19.15 17.66 -36.81
C TRP A 569 -19.64 16.27 -37.22
N LEU A 570 -20.93 15.99 -37.01
CA LEU A 570 -21.57 14.74 -37.40
C LEU A 570 -22.94 14.97 -38.04
N LYS A 571 -23.39 14.03 -38.87
CA LYS A 571 -24.71 14.00 -39.52
C LYS A 571 -25.19 12.56 -39.72
N LYS A 572 -26.51 12.37 -39.65
CA LYS A 572 -27.19 11.10 -39.98
C LYS A 572 -27.70 11.18 -41.43
N GLY A 573 -27.25 10.26 -42.31
CA GLY A 573 -27.62 10.23 -43.74
C GLY A 573 -26.46 10.32 -44.74
N GLU A 574 -26.77 10.28 -46.04
CA GLU A 574 -25.79 10.19 -47.15
C GLU A 574 -24.74 11.31 -47.13
N ALA A 575 -23.50 10.91 -47.50
CA ALA A 575 -22.33 11.76 -47.51
C ALA A 575 -22.54 13.00 -48.39
N LYS A 576 -22.30 14.17 -47.81
CA LYS A 576 -22.29 15.46 -48.52
C LYS A 576 -21.18 15.43 -49.59
N GLU A 577 -21.42 16.01 -50.77
CA GLU A 577 -20.33 16.38 -51.68
C GLU A 577 -19.31 17.23 -50.89
N THR A 578 -18.11 16.69 -50.71
CA THR A 578 -17.02 17.31 -49.96
C THR A 578 -16.53 18.54 -50.72
N THR A 579 -16.53 19.70 -50.06
CA THR A 579 -15.67 20.81 -50.49
C THR A 579 -14.21 20.39 -50.29
N ALA A 580 -13.30 20.87 -51.14
CA ALA A 580 -11.88 20.47 -51.11
C ALA A 580 -11.16 20.78 -49.77
N GLU A 581 -11.79 21.53 -48.87
CA GLU A 581 -11.24 21.99 -47.58
C GLU A 581 -11.78 21.23 -46.35
N GLU A 582 -12.76 20.33 -46.51
CA GLU A 582 -13.36 19.57 -45.41
C GLU A 582 -13.00 18.08 -45.48
N ASN A 583 -12.49 17.54 -44.37
CA ASN A 583 -12.29 16.11 -44.25
C ASN A 583 -13.58 15.43 -43.79
N CYS A 584 -13.97 14.33 -44.44
CA CYS A 584 -15.26 13.67 -44.25
C CYS A 584 -15.13 12.15 -44.39
N TRP A 585 -15.72 11.41 -43.45
CA TRP A 585 -15.74 9.95 -43.45
C TRP A 585 -17.04 9.40 -42.90
N VAL A 586 -17.27 8.10 -43.13
CA VAL A 586 -18.41 7.36 -42.58
C VAL A 586 -17.90 6.43 -41.49
N GLY A 587 -18.58 6.42 -40.35
CA GLY A 587 -18.22 5.60 -39.20
C GLY A 587 -19.44 5.12 -38.43
N THR A 588 -19.21 4.19 -37.51
CA THR A 588 -20.26 3.59 -36.67
C THR A 588 -20.16 4.11 -35.24
N ILE A 589 -21.28 4.43 -34.62
CA ILE A 589 -21.31 4.88 -33.22
C ILE A 589 -21.06 3.69 -32.30
N THR A 590 -20.00 3.76 -31.51
CA THR A 590 -19.63 2.70 -30.56
C THR A 590 -19.95 3.04 -29.12
N ASP A 591 -20.05 4.33 -28.78
CA ASP A 591 -20.37 4.79 -27.44
C ASP A 591 -21.05 6.17 -27.47
N ILE A 592 -22.01 6.38 -26.57
CA ILE A 592 -22.66 7.67 -26.35
C ILE A 592 -22.64 7.93 -24.85
N SER A 593 -21.98 9.00 -24.43
CA SER A 593 -21.80 9.35 -23.03
C SER A 593 -22.21 10.80 -22.79
N VAL A 594 -22.96 11.05 -21.72
CA VAL A 594 -23.40 12.41 -21.32
C VAL A 594 -22.70 12.76 -20.01
N PRO A 595 -21.42 13.20 -20.05
CA PRO A 595 -20.64 13.49 -18.85
C PRO A 595 -21.16 14.73 -18.09
N HIS A 596 -21.85 15.64 -18.77
CA HIS A 596 -22.41 16.86 -18.19
C HIS A 596 -23.77 17.18 -18.85
N PRO A 597 -24.72 17.83 -18.15
CA PRO A 597 -26.03 18.20 -18.73
C PRO A 597 -26.01 19.01 -20.02
N THR A 598 -24.86 19.55 -20.42
CA THR A 598 -24.67 20.38 -21.61
C THR A 598 -23.72 19.77 -22.63
N VAL A 599 -23.19 18.57 -22.37
CA VAL A 599 -22.13 17.94 -23.18
C VAL A 599 -22.54 16.50 -23.44
N CYS A 600 -22.66 16.14 -24.71
CA CYS A 600 -22.84 14.77 -25.17
C CYS A 600 -21.62 14.38 -26.00
N ASP A 601 -20.91 13.36 -25.56
CA ASP A 601 -19.73 12.82 -26.20
C ASP A 601 -20.11 11.54 -26.95
N ILE A 602 -19.90 11.53 -28.27
CA ILE A 602 -20.19 10.41 -29.16
C ILE A 602 -18.86 9.86 -29.66
N THR A 603 -18.63 8.57 -29.45
CA THR A 603 -17.45 7.88 -29.96
C THR A 603 -17.81 7.14 -31.24
N VAL A 604 -17.08 7.43 -32.31
CA VAL A 604 -17.29 6.88 -33.65
C VAL A 604 -16.08 6.05 -34.03
N CYS A 605 -16.31 4.81 -34.47
CA CYS A 605 -15.30 3.95 -35.05
C CYS A 605 -15.29 4.08 -36.57
N THR A 606 -14.13 4.46 -37.12
CA THR A 606 -13.93 4.62 -38.56
C THR A 606 -12.64 3.92 -38.97
N HIS A 607 -12.75 2.90 -39.83
CA HIS A 607 -11.61 2.08 -40.28
C HIS A 607 -10.71 1.55 -39.13
N GLY A 608 -11.29 1.27 -37.96
CA GLY A 608 -10.57 0.75 -36.79
C GLY A 608 -10.00 1.80 -35.85
N GLU A 609 -10.07 3.09 -36.19
CA GLU A 609 -9.72 4.19 -35.28
C GLU A 609 -10.97 4.74 -34.58
N GLN A 610 -10.83 5.08 -33.30
CA GLN A 610 -11.89 5.69 -32.51
C GLN A 610 -11.69 7.20 -32.44
N VAL A 611 -12.75 7.94 -32.75
CA VAL A 611 -12.79 9.40 -32.72
C VAL A 611 -13.94 9.84 -31.83
N LYS A 612 -13.68 10.82 -30.96
CA LYS A 612 -14.66 11.40 -30.07
C LYS A 612 -15.19 12.70 -30.65
N ILE A 613 -16.51 12.86 -30.69
CA ILE A 613 -17.18 14.05 -31.20
C ILE A 613 -18.07 14.58 -30.08
N THR A 614 -17.93 15.86 -29.76
CA THR A 614 -18.73 16.49 -28.70
C THR A 614 -19.81 17.36 -29.31
N VAL A 615 -21.06 17.06 -28.99
CA VAL A 615 -22.26 17.80 -29.42
C VAL A 615 -23.12 18.19 -28.22
N SER A 616 -24.14 19.01 -28.41
CA SER A 616 -25.10 19.27 -27.34
C SER A 616 -26.05 18.07 -27.17
N PRO A 617 -26.54 17.77 -25.94
CA PRO A 617 -27.53 16.71 -25.73
C PRO A 617 -28.83 16.93 -26.52
N LEU A 618 -29.19 18.18 -26.82
CA LEU A 618 -30.34 18.51 -27.65
C LEU A 618 -30.12 18.07 -29.09
N ASP A 619 -28.96 18.40 -29.69
CA ASP A 619 -28.62 18.00 -31.06
C ASP A 619 -28.56 16.47 -31.20
N ALA A 620 -27.98 15.78 -30.21
CA ALA A 620 -27.93 14.32 -30.18
C ALA A 620 -29.34 13.69 -30.12
N SER A 621 -30.24 14.28 -29.33
CA SER A 621 -31.64 13.85 -29.22
C SER A 621 -32.44 14.15 -30.49
N GLU A 622 -32.24 15.30 -31.13
CA GLU A 622 -32.92 15.68 -32.37
C GLU A 622 -32.50 14.80 -33.54
N LEU A 623 -31.23 14.39 -33.58
CA LEU A 623 -30.70 13.46 -34.57
C LEU A 623 -31.11 12.00 -34.32
N GLY A 624 -31.64 11.69 -33.13
CA GLY A 624 -32.08 10.33 -32.77
C GLY A 624 -30.96 9.31 -32.91
N LEU A 625 -29.78 9.61 -32.37
CA LEU A 625 -28.58 8.77 -32.49
C LEU A 625 -28.65 7.57 -31.54
N GLU A 626 -28.44 6.37 -32.08
CA GLU A 626 -28.37 5.12 -31.33
C GLU A 626 -26.98 4.48 -31.45
N LEU A 627 -26.67 3.53 -30.55
CA LEU A 627 -25.48 2.69 -30.70
C LEU A 627 -25.58 1.88 -31.99
N ASP A 628 -24.44 1.66 -32.65
CA ASP A 628 -24.30 0.96 -33.94
C ASP A 628 -24.89 1.70 -35.16
N ASP A 629 -25.42 2.93 -34.99
CA ASP A 629 -25.82 3.78 -36.11
C ASP A 629 -24.62 4.13 -37.00
N GLU A 630 -24.83 4.10 -38.31
CA GLU A 630 -23.87 4.58 -39.31
C GLU A 630 -24.08 6.09 -39.54
N ILE A 631 -23.02 6.87 -39.32
CA ILE A 631 -23.05 8.34 -39.42
C ILE A 631 -21.91 8.86 -40.28
N THR A 632 -22.15 10.01 -40.91
CA THR A 632 -21.11 10.78 -41.59
C THR A 632 -20.55 11.81 -40.62
N TRP A 633 -19.24 11.88 -40.47
CA TRP A 633 -18.58 12.87 -39.63
C TRP A 633 -17.38 13.51 -40.34
N GLY A 634 -16.96 14.67 -39.86
CA GLY A 634 -15.85 15.38 -40.47
C GLY A 634 -15.21 16.43 -39.58
N VAL A 635 -14.07 16.94 -40.04
CA VAL A 635 -13.30 18.01 -39.37
C VAL A 635 -12.64 18.89 -40.43
N SER A 636 -12.74 20.20 -40.25
CA SER A 636 -12.15 21.18 -41.17
C SER A 636 -10.62 21.16 -41.11
N ALA A 637 -9.96 21.34 -42.26
CA ALA A 637 -8.50 21.25 -42.38
C ALA A 637 -7.74 22.28 -41.51
N ASP A 638 -8.36 23.42 -41.18
CA ASP A 638 -7.81 24.50 -40.36
C ASP A 638 -7.90 24.23 -38.85
N LYS A 639 -8.68 23.23 -38.44
CA LYS A 639 -8.84 22.80 -37.04
C LYS A 639 -7.88 21.68 -36.64
N LEU A 640 -7.29 20.99 -37.62
CA LEU A 640 -6.29 19.96 -37.42
C LEU A 640 -4.92 20.59 -37.14
N ALA A 641 -4.25 20.09 -36.11
CA ALA A 641 -2.84 20.37 -35.83
C ALA A 641 -2.00 19.12 -36.07
N VAL A 642 -0.82 19.28 -36.67
CA VAL A 642 0.11 18.18 -36.94
C VAL A 642 1.44 18.45 -36.26
N THR A 643 1.91 17.47 -35.50
CA THR A 643 3.15 17.51 -34.75
C THR A 643 4.01 16.29 -35.05
N SER A 644 5.32 16.36 -34.78
CA SER A 644 6.18 15.18 -34.89
C SER A 644 5.84 14.18 -33.78
N LEU A 645 5.72 12.91 -34.17
CA LEU A 645 5.48 11.83 -33.22
C LEU A 645 6.81 11.44 -32.57
N ALA A 646 6.91 11.61 -31.25
CA ALA A 646 8.07 11.10 -30.52
C ALA A 646 8.07 9.58 -30.57
N ALA A 647 9.25 8.97 -30.77
CA ALA A 647 9.39 7.53 -30.97
C ALA A 647 8.90 6.72 -29.76
N GLU A 648 7.63 6.32 -29.78
CA GLU A 648 7.10 5.27 -28.91
C GLU A 648 7.56 3.93 -29.50
N GLU A 649 8.57 3.29 -28.91
CA GLU A 649 8.90 1.88 -29.22
C GLU A 649 7.73 0.99 -28.79
N HIS A 650 6.68 0.93 -29.60
CA HIS A 650 5.65 -0.08 -29.51
C HIS A 650 6.26 -1.41 -29.96
N LYS A 651 6.72 -2.21 -28.99
CA LYS A 651 6.78 -3.65 -29.20
C LYS A 651 5.34 -4.14 -29.32
N ASN A 652 4.89 -4.41 -30.54
CA ASN A 652 3.80 -5.34 -30.79
C ASN A 652 4.07 -6.69 -30.14
#